data_AF-A0A2V7KU44-F1
#
_entry.id   AF-A0A2V7KU44-F1
#
_cell.length_a   1.000
_cell.length_b   1.000
_cell.length_c   1.000
_cell.angle_alpha   90.00
_cell.angle_beta   90.00
_cell.angle_gamma   90.00
#
_symmetry.space_group_name_H-M   'P 1'
#
loop_
_entity.id
_entity.type
_entity.pdbx_description
1 polymer ?
#
loop_
_entity_poly.entity_id
_entity_poly.type
_entity_poly.pdbx_seq_one_letter_code
_entity_poly.pdbx_strand_id
1 'polypeptide(L)'
;MTFKHKLSKRLAMMRDRVVAVGILALFACVADQPTSTPAPLGSVTAPTNPAVLFDESFDDLGLAARGWYDNTAPVLAAQALEMRFPAGASTPIAGGAMRHLFPATPTLYVSYWVKYSTNWVGSGKPYHPHEFYVLSDQDGDWDGPSNNWLTLYVEHNYQNGGYPRLALQDNKAINTSYGAPPNNLVGMTENRSTGGCNGIAEQNLPSECYNAPPWYNDKQLQASQPWFQTASGPGYKANWNHVEAYFQMNSVAGGIGVADGVMQYWFNGTLVIDRHDILFRTGARPTIQFHQFLIAPYIGDGSPVDQTMWVNDVLLATGRIAPDTQPSPPPPPPPPPPPPPPPPPPPPNAVAPGSVMDLGVTGSTDSAVTLSFTEVNDGAGQPATYEVRFAAGTITWSAASHISLGTCKSPLAGSSVGTKRTCDVQGLTPATQYQFEIVAFRGTLDSNAVFGALSNVATATTTKSVTNPGTVTNLAVSAISDSAATLSFVEVNDGTGVPATYVARYAVGPISWSSATEVRQGTCKVPMAGTTIGAKRTCRILGLKPSTSYQFQLAAFRGTLNVDAVFGDLSNVASRGTLAKPASVTVSPASASVVVGTTRQFTATIRDSAGNTLSGRAVTWASSDASLASISASGLLTGITNGSATVNATIEGVQGSASATVTPPVVTDPGALNDLAVSAVTDTAVTLTFTEVSDGAAGAAEYDIRQSVGGAPLAWGHALSVTRGTCQAPVQGTNAGAKRSCTVLGLASGTSYQFELVSFRGTLNVDAVFGPLSNVVSARHRRHRRHRRLRRLRRRRRRRRRLLLRRHRHRGR
;
A
#
# COMPACT_ATOMS: atom_id res chain seq x y z
N MET A 1 36.13 -24.40 -55.54
CA MET A 1 35.24 -25.25 -56.37
C MET A 1 33.90 -25.36 -55.64
N THR A 2 32.91 -24.50 -55.90
CA THR A 2 31.77 -24.70 -56.83
C THR A 2 31.03 -26.03 -56.57
N PHE A 3 29.71 -26.14 -56.33
CA PHE A 3 28.55 -25.31 -56.68
C PHE A 3 27.22 -25.89 -56.07
N LYS A 4 26.24 -25.02 -55.73
CA LYS A 4 24.76 -25.10 -56.01
C LYS A 4 23.89 -26.25 -55.43
N HIS A 5 22.59 -26.13 -55.11
CA HIS A 5 21.56 -25.06 -54.94
C HIS A 5 20.21 -25.72 -54.48
N LYS A 6 19.38 -24.98 -53.71
CA LYS A 6 17.88 -24.87 -53.76
C LYS A 6 16.96 -26.03 -53.31
N LEU A 7 16.16 -25.81 -52.25
CA LEU A 7 14.69 -25.47 -52.22
C LEU A 7 13.77 -26.68 -52.57
N SER A 8 12.67 -27.06 -51.93
CA SER A 8 11.61 -26.35 -51.17
C SER A 8 10.45 -27.32 -50.81
N LYS A 9 9.48 -26.86 -49.98
CA LYS A 9 8.05 -27.30 -49.76
C LYS A 9 7.76 -28.20 -48.54
N ARG A 10 7.13 -27.65 -47.48
CA ARG A 10 5.67 -27.57 -47.15
C ARG A 10 5.16 -28.85 -46.44
N LEU A 11 4.80 -28.81 -45.16
CA LEU A 11 3.53 -28.37 -44.52
C LEU A 11 2.53 -29.54 -44.28
N ALA A 12 2.21 -29.73 -43.00
CA ALA A 12 0.95 -30.17 -42.40
C ALA A 12 0.47 -31.65 -42.41
N MET A 13 -0.18 -31.95 -41.28
CA MET A 13 -1.12 -33.03 -40.94
C MET A 13 -0.56 -34.34 -40.39
N MET A 14 -0.81 -34.56 -39.10
CA MET A 14 -1.29 -35.88 -38.66
C MET A 14 -2.41 -35.70 -37.63
N ARG A 15 -3.60 -36.12 -38.05
CA ARG A 15 -4.83 -36.24 -37.29
C ARG A 15 -5.01 -37.73 -36.99
N ASP A 16 -5.62 -37.99 -35.84
CA ASP A 16 -6.30 -39.23 -35.42
C ASP A 16 -5.45 -40.49 -35.18
N ARG A 17 -5.48 -40.94 -33.92
CA ARG A 17 -5.93 -42.30 -33.57
C ARG A 17 -6.37 -42.37 -32.11
N VAL A 18 -7.69 -42.41 -31.94
CA VAL A 18 -8.40 -42.87 -30.74
C VAL A 18 -8.17 -44.37 -30.59
N VAL A 19 -7.74 -44.82 -29.42
CA VAL A 19 -8.00 -46.18 -28.94
C VAL A 19 -8.47 -46.08 -27.50
N ALA A 20 -9.75 -46.41 -27.31
CA ALA A 20 -10.35 -46.66 -26.01
C ALA A 20 -10.02 -48.08 -25.57
N VAL A 21 -9.55 -48.24 -24.33
CA VAL A 21 -9.69 -49.48 -23.55
C VAL A 21 -10.10 -49.06 -22.15
N GLY A 22 -11.23 -49.59 -21.69
CA GLY A 22 -11.68 -49.48 -20.31
C GLY A 22 -11.71 -50.85 -19.63
N ILE A 23 -12.03 -50.81 -18.32
CA ILE A 23 -12.37 -51.90 -17.39
C ILE A 23 -11.13 -52.56 -16.72
N LEU A 24 -11.06 -52.89 -15.43
CA LEU A 24 -11.73 -52.57 -14.15
C LEU A 24 -11.08 -53.56 -13.14
N ALA A 25 -10.57 -53.12 -11.98
CA ALA A 25 -10.30 -53.96 -10.78
C ALA A 25 -9.86 -53.02 -9.64
N LEU A 26 -10.59 -52.79 -8.54
CA LEU A 26 -11.08 -53.62 -7.43
C LEU A 26 -10.38 -53.18 -6.11
N PHE A 27 -11.21 -52.59 -5.25
CA PHE A 27 -11.11 -52.25 -3.83
C PHE A 27 -9.98 -52.83 -2.96
N ALA A 28 -9.39 -51.97 -2.11
CA ALA A 28 -9.26 -52.20 -0.65
C ALA A 28 -8.97 -50.89 0.11
N CYS A 29 -9.71 -50.67 1.20
CA CYS A 29 -9.69 -49.51 2.11
C CYS A 29 -8.44 -49.45 3.02
N VAL A 30 -7.94 -48.26 3.36
CA VAL A 30 -7.53 -47.84 4.74
C VAL A 30 -7.68 -46.31 4.87
N ALA A 31 -8.07 -45.90 6.07
CA ALA A 31 -8.63 -44.63 6.53
C ALA A 31 -7.71 -43.38 6.57
N ASP A 32 -8.40 -42.23 6.62
CA ASP A 32 -8.09 -40.97 7.30
C ASP A 32 -6.68 -40.36 7.18
N GLN A 33 -6.60 -39.31 6.36
CA GLN A 33 -5.84 -38.09 6.67
C GLN A 33 -6.72 -36.87 6.33
N PRO A 34 -6.94 -35.92 7.26
CA PRO A 34 -7.65 -34.69 6.94
C PRO A 34 -6.82 -33.87 5.97
N THR A 35 -7.45 -33.47 4.87
CA THR A 35 -6.94 -32.51 3.90
C THR A 35 -6.75 -31.15 4.56
N SER A 36 -5.57 -30.89 5.10
CA SER A 36 -5.13 -29.52 5.34
C SER A 36 -4.90 -28.88 3.98
N THR A 37 -5.87 -28.10 3.53
CA THR A 37 -5.68 -27.08 2.51
C THR A 37 -4.46 -26.24 2.92
N PRO A 38 -3.45 -26.04 2.06
CA PRO A 38 -2.40 -25.07 2.35
C PRO A 38 -3.08 -23.73 2.56
N ALA A 39 -2.79 -23.07 3.69
CA ALA A 39 -3.15 -21.68 3.87
C ALA A 39 -2.66 -20.89 2.64
N PRO A 40 -3.43 -19.94 2.10
CA PRO A 40 -2.95 -19.10 1.01
C PRO A 40 -1.66 -18.43 1.48
N LEU A 41 -0.57 -18.69 0.75
CA LEU A 41 0.72 -18.04 0.97
C LEU A 41 0.47 -16.54 0.98
N GLY A 42 0.79 -15.91 2.11
CA GLY A 42 0.68 -14.47 2.27
C GLY A 42 1.40 -13.78 1.13
N SER A 43 0.68 -12.93 0.40
CA SER A 43 1.26 -12.08 -0.62
C SER A 43 2.33 -11.20 0.04
N VAL A 44 3.61 -11.49 -0.23
CA VAL A 44 4.71 -10.60 0.11
C VAL A 44 4.49 -9.32 -0.69
N THR A 45 4.02 -8.29 -0.02
CA THR A 45 3.76 -6.98 -0.62
C THR A 45 5.09 -6.29 -0.84
N ALA A 46 5.38 -5.98 -2.11
CA ALA A 46 6.53 -5.17 -2.50
C ALA A 46 6.54 -3.83 -1.72
N PRO A 47 7.73 -3.24 -1.46
CA PRO A 47 7.85 -2.00 -0.69
C PRO A 47 6.99 -0.87 -1.29
N THR A 48 6.26 -0.16 -0.42
CA THR A 48 5.20 0.80 -0.78
C THR A 48 5.69 2.17 -1.29
N ASN A 49 6.98 2.32 -1.57
CA ASN A 49 7.57 3.45 -2.29
C ASN A 49 8.87 2.98 -2.99
N PRO A 50 8.86 2.73 -4.31
CA PRO A 50 10.07 2.38 -5.04
C PRO A 50 11.07 3.54 -5.05
N ALA A 51 12.32 3.27 -4.69
CA ALA A 51 13.42 4.24 -4.73
C ALA A 51 14.07 4.21 -6.11
N VAL A 52 14.27 5.37 -6.73
CA VAL A 52 15.03 5.48 -7.99
C VAL A 52 16.50 5.20 -7.68
N LEU A 53 17.10 4.29 -8.46
CA LEU A 53 18.51 3.91 -8.39
C LEU A 53 19.34 4.80 -9.32
N PHE A 54 18.90 4.99 -10.56
CA PHE A 54 19.33 6.05 -11.48
C PHE A 54 18.33 6.20 -12.63
N ASP A 55 18.43 7.30 -13.35
CA ASP A 55 17.75 7.55 -14.62
C ASP A 55 18.70 8.20 -15.64
N GLU A 56 18.45 7.97 -16.93
CA GLU A 56 19.23 8.51 -18.05
C GLU A 56 18.31 8.82 -19.24
N SER A 57 18.25 10.11 -19.61
CA SER A 57 17.44 10.61 -20.74
C SER A 57 18.20 10.69 -22.07
N PHE A 58 19.53 10.52 -22.09
CA PHE A 58 20.37 10.63 -23.29
C PHE A 58 20.24 11.97 -24.05
N ASP A 59 19.94 13.06 -23.34
CA ASP A 59 19.83 14.40 -23.92
C ASP A 59 21.19 14.99 -24.36
N ASP A 60 22.29 14.53 -23.74
CA ASP A 60 23.64 15.00 -24.00
C ASP A 60 24.72 13.91 -23.74
N LEU A 61 25.95 14.17 -24.20
CA LEU A 61 27.10 13.25 -24.11
C LEU A 61 27.82 13.23 -22.75
N GLY A 62 27.30 13.90 -21.73
CA GLY A 62 27.86 13.98 -20.37
C GLY A 62 27.78 12.69 -19.54
N LEU A 63 27.74 11.53 -20.18
CA LEU A 63 27.45 10.23 -19.57
C LEU A 63 28.48 9.80 -18.52
N ALA A 64 29.77 10.09 -18.75
CA ALA A 64 30.83 9.82 -17.77
C ALA A 64 30.55 10.52 -16.42
N ALA A 65 30.10 11.77 -16.47
CA ALA A 65 29.78 12.55 -15.27
C ALA A 65 28.54 12.00 -14.54
N ARG A 66 27.66 11.29 -15.27
CA ARG A 66 26.48 10.59 -14.73
C ARG A 66 26.75 9.16 -14.28
N GLY A 67 28.02 8.72 -14.29
CA GLY A 67 28.45 7.43 -13.75
C GLY A 67 28.47 6.28 -14.75
N TRP A 68 28.28 6.54 -16.05
CA TRP A 68 28.48 5.54 -17.10
C TRP A 68 29.97 5.28 -17.35
N TYR A 69 30.31 4.04 -17.71
CA TYR A 69 31.66 3.61 -18.10
C TYR A 69 31.60 2.52 -19.20
N ASP A 70 32.77 1.97 -19.56
CA ASP A 70 33.11 1.30 -20.84
C ASP A 70 33.05 2.22 -22.06
N ASN A 71 31.86 2.74 -22.36
CA ASN A 71 31.63 3.66 -23.47
C ASN A 71 30.89 4.91 -22.98
N THR A 72 31.63 6.00 -22.86
CA THR A 72 31.09 7.28 -22.37
C THR A 72 30.86 8.30 -23.47
N ALA A 73 31.11 7.93 -24.74
CA ALA A 73 30.87 8.78 -25.91
C ALA A 73 30.11 8.02 -27.00
N PRO A 74 28.91 7.49 -26.70
CA PRO A 74 28.08 6.83 -27.69
C PRO A 74 27.54 7.82 -28.72
N VAL A 75 26.92 7.30 -29.77
CA VAL A 75 26.23 8.14 -30.77
C VAL A 75 24.82 8.44 -30.27
N LEU A 76 24.46 9.72 -30.27
CA LEU A 76 23.10 10.17 -29.98
C LEU A 76 22.46 10.68 -31.27
N ALA A 77 21.22 10.28 -31.53
CA ALA A 77 20.42 10.76 -32.64
C ALA A 77 19.04 11.21 -32.12
N ALA A 78 18.71 12.49 -32.32
CA ALA A 78 17.48 13.09 -31.82
C ALA A 78 17.25 12.82 -30.31
N GLN A 79 18.28 13.02 -29.48
CA GLN A 79 18.24 12.81 -28.02
C GLN A 79 17.90 11.37 -27.62
N ALA A 80 18.41 10.39 -28.37
CA ALA A 80 18.32 8.98 -28.01
C ALA A 80 19.64 8.28 -28.32
N LEU A 81 19.97 7.26 -27.53
CA LEU A 81 21.12 6.39 -27.78
C LEU A 81 20.90 5.60 -29.06
N GLU A 82 21.72 5.83 -30.10
CA GLU A 82 21.67 5.12 -31.36
C GLU A 82 22.69 3.98 -31.42
N MET A 83 22.22 2.78 -31.76
CA MET A 83 23.04 1.58 -31.91
C MET A 83 22.79 0.94 -33.28
N ARG A 84 23.76 1.10 -34.19
CA ARG A 84 23.70 0.56 -35.56
C ARG A 84 24.54 -0.70 -35.72
N PHE A 85 23.92 -1.74 -36.26
CA PHE A 85 24.53 -3.00 -36.66
C PHE A 85 24.62 -3.08 -38.19
N PRO A 86 25.81 -2.85 -38.79
CA PRO A 86 26.04 -3.19 -40.18
C PRO A 86 25.80 -4.67 -40.43
N ALA A 87 25.44 -5.03 -41.65
CA ALA A 87 25.31 -6.44 -42.03
C ALA A 87 26.63 -7.20 -41.74
N GLY A 88 26.52 -8.33 -41.05
CA GLY A 88 27.62 -9.18 -40.59
C GLY A 88 28.22 -8.78 -39.24
N ALA A 89 27.90 -7.61 -38.69
CA ALA A 89 28.46 -7.16 -37.42
C ALA A 89 27.79 -7.87 -36.23
N SER A 90 28.59 -8.34 -35.28
CA SER A 90 28.10 -8.97 -34.04
C SER A 90 27.82 -7.99 -32.90
N THR A 91 28.36 -6.78 -33.00
CA THR A 91 28.17 -5.66 -32.07
C THR A 91 27.91 -4.37 -32.86
N PRO A 92 27.29 -3.34 -32.26
CA PRO A 92 27.12 -2.06 -32.92
C PRO A 92 28.46 -1.40 -33.22
N ILE A 93 28.58 -0.73 -34.37
CA ILE A 93 29.78 0.07 -34.70
C ILE A 93 29.78 1.44 -34.03
N ALA A 94 28.66 1.83 -33.43
CA ALA A 94 28.41 3.11 -32.77
C ALA A 94 27.40 2.87 -31.63
N GLY A 95 27.60 3.53 -30.47
CA GLY A 95 26.71 3.37 -29.31
C GLY A 95 26.82 2.05 -28.56
N GLY A 96 27.90 1.29 -28.75
CA GLY A 96 28.10 -0.04 -28.16
C GLY A 96 28.26 -0.07 -26.63
N ALA A 97 28.59 -1.26 -26.11
CA ALA A 97 28.57 -1.65 -24.69
C ALA A 97 28.90 -0.52 -23.69
N MET A 98 27.94 -0.22 -22.82
CA MET A 98 28.08 0.76 -21.74
C MET A 98 27.48 0.21 -20.45
N ARG A 99 28.07 0.60 -19.31
CA ARG A 99 27.74 0.09 -17.99
C ARG A 99 27.47 1.21 -16.99
N HIS A 100 26.64 0.92 -15.99
CA HIS A 100 26.33 1.80 -14.87
C HIS A 100 26.20 1.00 -13.57
N LEU A 101 26.81 1.49 -12.49
CA LEU A 101 26.69 0.89 -11.15
C LEU A 101 25.59 1.57 -10.36
N PHE A 102 24.79 0.78 -9.64
CA PHE A 102 23.79 1.28 -8.71
C PHE A 102 23.90 0.60 -7.34
N PRO A 103 23.36 1.18 -6.26
CA PRO A 103 23.39 0.53 -4.95
C PRO A 103 22.79 -0.89 -4.98
N ALA A 104 23.53 -1.87 -4.49
CA ALA A 104 23.12 -3.27 -4.50
C ALA A 104 21.74 -3.46 -3.84
N THR A 105 20.81 -4.16 -4.52
CA THR A 105 19.41 -4.26 -4.08
C THR A 105 18.79 -5.64 -4.38
N PRO A 106 17.87 -6.14 -3.51
CA PRO A 106 17.16 -7.40 -3.73
C PRO A 106 16.00 -7.26 -4.70
N THR A 107 15.55 -6.04 -4.98
CA THR A 107 14.46 -5.75 -5.91
C THR A 107 14.94 -4.74 -6.94
N LEU A 108 14.64 -5.00 -8.20
CA LEU A 108 15.04 -4.17 -9.32
C LEU A 108 13.90 -4.04 -10.32
N TYR A 109 13.59 -2.80 -10.66
CA TYR A 109 12.72 -2.41 -11.74
C TYR A 109 13.57 -1.71 -12.80
N VAL A 110 13.43 -2.13 -14.05
CA VAL A 110 14.09 -1.57 -15.23
C VAL A 110 13.01 -1.06 -16.16
N SER A 111 13.11 0.19 -16.60
CA SER A 111 12.19 0.82 -17.54
C SER A 111 12.99 1.54 -18.62
N TYR A 112 12.58 1.44 -19.87
CA TYR A 112 13.18 2.18 -20.98
C TYR A 112 12.23 2.26 -22.18
N TRP A 113 12.45 3.27 -23.02
CA TRP A 113 11.83 3.35 -24.33
C TRP A 113 12.78 2.80 -25.38
N VAL A 114 12.24 2.03 -26.32
CA VAL A 114 13.02 1.46 -27.41
C VAL A 114 12.27 1.54 -28.74
N LYS A 115 13.05 1.78 -29.80
CA LYS A 115 12.58 1.84 -31.18
C LYS A 115 13.57 1.14 -32.09
N TYR A 116 13.05 0.52 -33.15
CA TYR A 116 13.85 -0.21 -34.13
C TYR A 116 13.66 0.32 -35.54
N SER A 117 14.65 0.15 -36.40
CA SER A 117 14.53 0.54 -37.80
C SER A 117 13.43 -0.26 -38.51
N THR A 118 12.83 0.30 -39.57
CA THR A 118 11.73 -0.37 -40.29
C THR A 118 12.15 -1.73 -40.88
N ASN A 119 13.42 -1.88 -41.19
CA ASN A 119 14.05 -3.12 -41.67
C ASN A 119 14.65 -3.99 -40.54
N TRP A 120 14.42 -3.67 -39.27
CA TRP A 120 14.91 -4.49 -38.17
C TRP A 120 14.30 -5.89 -38.19
N VAL A 121 15.18 -6.88 -38.10
CA VAL A 121 14.88 -8.30 -38.04
C VAL A 121 15.61 -9.00 -36.89
N GLY A 122 16.32 -8.24 -36.05
CA GLY A 122 17.21 -8.80 -35.02
C GLY A 122 18.21 -9.75 -35.67
N SER A 123 18.36 -10.95 -35.11
CA SER A 123 19.17 -12.02 -35.72
C SER A 123 18.38 -12.90 -36.71
N GLY A 124 17.05 -12.86 -36.67
CA GLY A 124 16.18 -13.89 -37.28
C GLY A 124 16.19 -15.24 -36.56
N LYS A 125 16.73 -15.33 -35.34
CA LYS A 125 16.89 -16.54 -34.52
C LYS A 125 16.15 -16.41 -33.18
N PRO A 126 15.78 -17.53 -32.53
CA PRO A 126 15.06 -17.51 -31.24
C PRO A 126 15.93 -17.15 -30.03
N TYR A 127 17.23 -16.90 -30.21
CA TYR A 127 18.19 -16.71 -29.12
C TYR A 127 19.00 -15.41 -29.21
N HIS A 128 18.75 -14.59 -30.23
CA HIS A 128 19.43 -13.30 -30.45
C HIS A 128 18.42 -12.27 -31.00
N PRO A 129 18.60 -10.96 -30.75
CA PRO A 129 19.71 -10.34 -30.04
C PRO A 129 19.64 -10.56 -28.52
N HIS A 130 20.79 -10.42 -27.87
CA HIS A 130 20.86 -10.00 -26.47
C HIS A 130 20.99 -8.48 -26.43
N GLU A 131 20.39 -7.80 -25.46
CA GLU A 131 20.27 -6.33 -25.48
C GLU A 131 20.70 -5.67 -24.18
N PHE A 132 19.96 -5.94 -23.09
CA PHE A 132 20.16 -5.32 -21.79
C PHE A 132 20.45 -6.37 -20.72
N TYR A 133 21.35 -6.05 -19.80
CA TYR A 133 21.83 -6.99 -18.79
C TYR A 133 21.82 -6.38 -17.40
N VAL A 134 21.62 -7.23 -16.39
CA VAL A 134 21.81 -6.89 -14.98
C VAL A 134 22.76 -7.88 -14.34
N LEU A 135 23.85 -7.39 -13.76
CA LEU A 135 24.87 -8.19 -13.08
C LEU A 135 24.79 -8.01 -11.56
N SER A 136 25.38 -8.94 -10.83
CA SER A 136 25.33 -8.98 -9.38
C SER A 136 26.42 -8.20 -8.65
N ASP A 137 26.23 -7.97 -7.36
CA ASP A 137 27.23 -7.40 -6.44
C ASP A 137 28.42 -8.33 -6.14
N GLN A 138 28.40 -9.56 -6.66
CA GLN A 138 29.51 -10.52 -6.55
C GLN A 138 30.32 -10.65 -7.85
N ASP A 139 29.87 -10.01 -8.91
CA ASP A 139 30.59 -9.94 -10.18
C ASP A 139 31.51 -8.72 -10.21
N GLY A 140 32.60 -8.82 -10.98
CA GLY A 140 33.51 -7.69 -11.12
C GLY A 140 32.90 -6.60 -12.01
N ASP A 141 33.18 -5.33 -11.70
CA ASP A 141 32.70 -4.17 -12.47
C ASP A 141 33.02 -4.25 -13.98
N TRP A 142 34.05 -5.02 -14.36
CA TRP A 142 34.50 -5.16 -15.74
C TRP A 142 34.21 -6.53 -16.35
N ASP A 143 33.59 -7.44 -15.60
CA ASP A 143 33.30 -8.80 -16.07
C ASP A 143 32.38 -8.76 -17.29
N GLY A 144 32.67 -9.58 -18.30
CA GLY A 144 31.77 -9.77 -19.44
C GLY A 144 30.42 -10.32 -18.99
N PRO A 145 29.34 -10.16 -19.77
CA PRO A 145 27.97 -10.43 -19.31
C PRO A 145 27.62 -11.93 -19.24
N SER A 146 28.41 -12.82 -19.84
CA SER A 146 28.01 -14.22 -20.06
C SER A 146 28.68 -15.22 -19.13
N ASN A 147 29.52 -14.83 -18.17
CA ASN A 147 30.21 -15.78 -17.29
C ASN A 147 30.31 -15.23 -15.88
N ASN A 148 29.18 -15.24 -15.16
CA ASN A 148 28.98 -14.49 -13.92
C ASN A 148 28.34 -15.36 -12.83
N TRP A 149 28.29 -14.81 -11.62
CA TRP A 149 27.52 -15.40 -10.53
C TRP A 149 26.02 -15.21 -10.72
N LEU A 150 25.62 -14.09 -11.34
CA LEU A 150 24.27 -13.87 -11.82
C LEU A 150 24.26 -12.80 -12.91
N THR A 151 23.72 -13.16 -14.07
CA THR A 151 23.38 -12.23 -15.15
C THR A 151 21.90 -12.39 -15.49
N LEU A 152 21.14 -11.31 -15.48
CA LEU A 152 19.81 -11.25 -16.07
C LEU A 152 19.83 -10.62 -17.45
N TYR A 153 18.90 -11.05 -18.29
CA TYR A 153 18.69 -10.53 -19.64
C TYR A 153 17.29 -9.94 -19.72
N VAL A 154 17.19 -8.70 -20.22
CA VAL A 154 15.93 -8.06 -20.61
C VAL A 154 16.01 -7.83 -22.11
N GLU A 155 15.23 -8.55 -22.90
CA GLU A 155 15.41 -8.55 -24.35
C GLU A 155 14.12 -8.91 -25.09
N HIS A 156 14.18 -8.89 -26.41
CA HIS A 156 13.25 -9.64 -27.24
C HIS A 156 13.93 -10.28 -28.42
N ASN A 157 13.56 -11.52 -28.71
CA ASN A 157 14.07 -12.21 -29.88
C ASN A 157 13.12 -12.00 -31.06
N TYR A 158 13.66 -11.55 -32.19
CA TYR A 158 12.86 -11.17 -33.35
C TYR A 158 12.73 -12.33 -34.34
N GLN A 159 11.51 -12.81 -34.53
CA GLN A 159 11.15 -13.94 -35.39
C GLN A 159 9.85 -13.64 -36.16
N ASN A 160 9.92 -12.72 -37.13
CA ASN A 160 8.72 -12.12 -37.76
C ASN A 160 7.80 -11.42 -36.75
N GLY A 161 8.42 -10.75 -35.79
CA GLY A 161 7.81 -10.13 -34.62
C GLY A 161 8.73 -10.35 -33.41
N GLY A 162 8.81 -9.37 -32.50
CA GLY A 162 9.66 -9.48 -31.32
C GLY A 162 8.92 -10.10 -30.15
N TYR A 163 9.47 -11.17 -29.60
CA TYR A 163 8.96 -11.85 -28.41
C TYR A 163 9.73 -11.34 -27.18
N PRO A 164 9.06 -10.61 -26.26
CA PRO A 164 9.63 -10.30 -24.95
C PRO A 164 10.21 -11.54 -24.29
N ARG A 165 11.44 -11.42 -23.77
CA ARG A 165 12.16 -12.50 -23.11
C ARG A 165 12.94 -11.97 -21.91
N LEU A 166 12.89 -12.77 -20.84
CA LEU A 166 13.76 -12.64 -19.67
C LEU A 166 14.57 -13.92 -19.55
N ALA A 167 15.87 -13.81 -19.26
CA ALA A 167 16.70 -14.98 -18.99
C ALA A 167 17.63 -14.72 -17.80
N LEU A 168 18.13 -15.81 -17.21
CA LEU A 168 19.13 -15.78 -16.15
C LEU A 168 20.25 -16.77 -16.46
N GLN A 169 21.49 -16.34 -16.26
CA GLN A 169 22.70 -17.17 -16.29
C GLN A 169 23.44 -17.07 -14.95
N ASP A 170 24.02 -18.17 -14.50
CA ASP A 170 24.85 -18.22 -13.30
C ASP A 170 26.03 -19.20 -13.48
N ASN A 171 26.74 -19.06 -14.59
CA ASN A 171 27.80 -19.97 -15.03
C ASN A 171 28.88 -20.21 -13.96
N LYS A 172 29.24 -19.21 -13.14
CA LYS A 172 30.19 -19.39 -12.04
C LYS A 172 29.66 -20.32 -10.94
N ALA A 173 28.34 -20.46 -10.80
CA ALA A 173 27.68 -21.33 -9.82
C ALA A 173 27.58 -22.80 -10.24
N ILE A 174 27.98 -23.13 -11.48
CA ILE A 174 27.97 -24.53 -11.95
C ILE A 174 28.94 -25.37 -11.13
N ASN A 175 28.41 -26.36 -10.42
CA ASN A 175 29.17 -27.31 -9.62
C ASN A 175 29.47 -28.58 -10.44
N THR A 176 30.74 -28.78 -10.74
CA THR A 176 31.26 -29.96 -11.45
C THR A 176 31.88 -31.01 -10.52
N SER A 177 31.93 -30.77 -9.21
CA SER A 177 32.46 -31.71 -8.21
C SER A 177 31.61 -32.97 -8.05
N TYR A 178 30.34 -32.93 -8.49
CA TYR A 178 29.42 -34.07 -8.51
C TYR A 178 29.30 -34.71 -9.91
N GLY A 179 30.32 -34.57 -10.75
CA GLY A 179 30.36 -35.08 -12.12
C GLY A 179 30.06 -34.01 -13.17
N ALA A 180 30.07 -34.43 -14.45
CA ALA A 180 29.81 -33.53 -15.58
C ALA A 180 28.31 -33.17 -15.67
N PRO A 181 27.95 -31.88 -15.76
CA PRO A 181 26.59 -31.44 -16.08
C PRO A 181 26.07 -31.95 -17.45
N PRO A 182 24.75 -32.05 -17.67
CA PRO A 182 23.68 -31.73 -16.71
C PRO A 182 23.49 -32.84 -15.67
N ASN A 183 23.46 -32.47 -14.39
CA ASN A 183 23.19 -33.36 -13.27
C ASN A 183 22.24 -32.68 -12.28
N ASN A 184 21.23 -33.39 -11.77
CA ASN A 184 20.30 -32.78 -10.83
C ASN A 184 20.87 -32.80 -9.40
N LEU A 185 21.22 -31.63 -8.87
CA LEU A 185 21.71 -31.45 -7.50
C LEU A 185 20.66 -30.86 -6.56
N VAL A 186 19.42 -30.65 -7.04
CA VAL A 186 18.30 -30.20 -6.22
C VAL A 186 18.02 -31.24 -5.13
N GLY A 187 17.98 -30.79 -3.87
CA GLY A 187 17.84 -31.65 -2.70
C GLY A 187 19.13 -32.36 -2.25
N MET A 188 20.25 -32.19 -2.97
CA MET A 188 21.56 -32.74 -2.58
C MET A 188 22.49 -31.69 -1.98
N THR A 189 22.60 -30.52 -2.61
CA THR A 189 23.46 -29.42 -2.15
C THR A 189 22.96 -28.07 -2.64
N GLU A 190 23.25 -27.02 -1.88
CA GLU A 190 22.98 -25.64 -2.28
C GLU A 190 24.18 -24.99 -2.99
N ASN A 191 25.36 -25.63 -2.97
CA ASN A 191 26.48 -25.22 -3.83
C ASN A 191 26.24 -25.74 -5.26
N ARG A 192 25.29 -25.14 -5.97
CA ARG A 192 24.87 -25.52 -7.32
C ARG A 192 24.36 -24.30 -8.06
N SER A 193 24.32 -24.39 -9.39
CA SER A 193 23.63 -23.41 -10.22
C SER A 193 22.11 -23.50 -10.05
N THR A 194 21.46 -22.37 -10.32
CA THR A 194 20.00 -22.18 -10.41
C THR A 194 19.49 -22.27 -11.85
N GLY A 195 20.38 -22.16 -12.85
CA GLY A 195 20.06 -22.45 -14.26
C GLY A 195 20.09 -23.95 -14.59
N GLY A 196 20.14 -24.28 -15.89
CA GLY A 196 19.92 -25.65 -16.39
C GLY A 196 20.95 -26.72 -15.98
N CYS A 197 22.19 -26.36 -15.67
CA CYS A 197 23.26 -27.37 -15.53
C CYS A 197 23.24 -28.23 -14.26
N ASN A 198 22.84 -27.69 -13.10
CA ASN A 198 22.77 -28.48 -11.86
C ASN A 198 21.34 -28.81 -11.39
N GLY A 199 20.37 -28.76 -12.31
CA GLY A 199 18.95 -28.96 -12.03
C GLY A 199 18.22 -27.70 -11.58
N ILE A 200 16.97 -27.58 -12.02
CA ILE A 200 16.07 -26.43 -11.76
C ILE A 200 14.99 -26.86 -10.77
N ALA A 201 14.71 -26.02 -9.77
CA ALA A 201 13.71 -26.30 -8.74
C ALA A 201 12.30 -25.82 -9.16
N GLU A 202 12.25 -24.86 -10.08
CA GLU A 202 11.06 -24.23 -10.64
C GLU A 202 10.29 -25.16 -11.61
N GLN A 203 8.96 -25.05 -11.65
CA GLN A 203 8.14 -25.87 -12.53
C GLN A 203 8.12 -25.31 -13.97
N ASN A 204 8.19 -26.22 -14.95
CA ASN A 204 8.00 -25.96 -16.38
C ASN A 204 8.83 -24.76 -16.92
N LEU A 205 10.08 -24.65 -16.48
CA LEU A 205 10.98 -23.57 -16.90
C LEU A 205 11.96 -24.07 -17.97
N PRO A 206 11.92 -23.53 -19.21
CA PRO A 206 12.91 -23.82 -20.23
C PRO A 206 14.32 -23.47 -19.75
N SER A 207 15.29 -24.33 -20.05
CA SER A 207 16.68 -24.15 -19.68
C SER A 207 17.63 -24.86 -20.62
N GLU A 208 18.83 -24.33 -20.69
CA GLU A 208 19.92 -24.92 -21.47
C GLU A 208 21.09 -25.28 -20.56
N CYS A 209 21.82 -26.31 -20.96
CA CYS A 209 23.12 -26.66 -20.40
C CYS A 209 23.96 -27.33 -21.48
N TYR A 210 25.11 -26.75 -21.81
CA TYR A 210 26.05 -27.34 -22.76
C TYR A 210 27.49 -26.91 -22.49
N ASN A 211 28.43 -27.69 -23.01
CA ASN A 211 29.85 -27.40 -22.87
C ASN A 211 30.25 -26.30 -23.85
N ALA A 212 30.18 -25.06 -23.38
CA ALA A 212 30.92 -23.92 -23.92
C ALA A 212 32.04 -23.63 -22.90
N PRO A 213 33.31 -23.98 -23.21
CA PRO A 213 34.32 -24.26 -22.19
C PRO A 213 34.41 -23.21 -21.05
N PRO A 214 34.23 -23.59 -19.77
CA PRO A 214 33.95 -24.96 -19.32
C PRO A 214 32.49 -25.39 -19.46
N TRP A 215 31.51 -24.54 -19.13
CA TRP A 215 30.08 -24.86 -19.22
C TRP A 215 29.26 -23.57 -19.35
N TYR A 216 28.14 -23.67 -20.08
CA TYR A 216 27.11 -22.65 -20.17
C TYR A 216 25.80 -23.22 -19.62
N ASN A 217 25.10 -22.43 -18.83
CA ASN A 217 23.71 -22.68 -18.45
C ASN A 217 22.87 -21.41 -18.60
N ASP A 218 21.57 -21.61 -18.78
CA ASP A 218 20.62 -20.54 -18.56
C ASP A 218 19.25 -21.10 -18.16
N LYS A 219 18.34 -20.18 -17.84
CA LYS A 219 16.91 -20.44 -17.80
C LYS A 219 16.16 -19.26 -18.41
N GLN A 220 15.03 -19.55 -19.04
CA GLN A 220 14.42 -18.61 -19.99
C GLN A 220 12.91 -18.49 -19.76
N LEU A 221 12.41 -17.26 -19.83
CA LEU A 221 11.00 -16.90 -19.86
C LEU A 221 10.72 -16.12 -21.12
N GLN A 222 9.76 -16.57 -21.91
CA GLN A 222 9.37 -15.89 -23.15
C GLN A 222 7.87 -15.66 -23.15
N ALA A 223 7.44 -14.51 -23.64
CA ALA A 223 6.02 -14.23 -23.85
C ALA A 223 5.41 -15.23 -24.85
N SER A 224 4.13 -15.56 -24.69
CA SER A 224 3.44 -16.56 -25.51
C SER A 224 3.22 -16.16 -26.98
N GLN A 225 3.40 -14.88 -27.30
CA GLN A 225 3.13 -14.30 -28.62
C GLN A 225 4.07 -13.11 -28.89
N PRO A 226 4.26 -12.69 -30.16
CA PRO A 226 5.08 -11.53 -30.46
C PRO A 226 4.33 -10.24 -30.09
N TRP A 227 5.02 -9.32 -29.42
CA TRP A 227 4.48 -8.02 -28.98
C TRP A 227 5.00 -6.86 -29.80
N PHE A 228 6.27 -6.92 -30.23
CA PHE A 228 6.80 -6.00 -31.23
C PHE A 228 6.30 -6.41 -32.63
N GLN A 229 5.38 -5.63 -33.19
CA GLN A 229 4.71 -5.90 -34.45
C GLN A 229 5.59 -5.56 -35.65
N THR A 230 5.44 -6.34 -36.72
CA THR A 230 6.15 -6.16 -38.00
C THR A 230 5.56 -5.05 -38.86
N ALA A 231 4.26 -4.75 -38.68
CA ALA A 231 3.49 -3.78 -39.45
C ALA A 231 3.06 -2.58 -38.60
N SER A 232 2.74 -1.46 -39.27
CA SER A 232 2.29 -0.22 -38.63
C SER A 232 1.03 -0.41 -37.78
N GLY A 233 1.02 0.20 -36.60
CA GLY A 233 -0.06 0.10 -35.62
C GLY A 233 0.47 0.08 -34.18
N PRO A 234 -0.38 -0.22 -33.18
CA PRO A 234 0.05 -0.43 -31.81
C PRO A 234 1.13 -1.52 -31.71
N GLY A 235 2.21 -1.25 -30.97
CA GLY A 235 3.33 -2.18 -30.84
C GLY A 235 4.24 -2.26 -32.07
N TYR A 236 4.05 -1.43 -33.11
CA TYR A 236 4.93 -1.44 -34.28
C TYR A 236 6.38 -1.16 -33.88
N LYS A 237 7.30 -2.02 -34.33
CA LYS A 237 8.72 -1.93 -33.97
C LYS A 237 9.39 -0.59 -34.26
N ALA A 238 8.93 0.14 -35.29
CA ALA A 238 9.49 1.44 -35.66
C ALA A 238 8.82 2.63 -34.97
N ASN A 239 7.86 2.37 -34.07
CA ASN A 239 7.41 3.34 -33.09
C ASN A 239 8.28 3.23 -31.84
N TRP A 240 8.26 4.26 -31.01
CA TRP A 240 8.72 4.16 -29.63
C TRP A 240 7.79 3.23 -28.86
N ASN A 241 8.36 2.20 -28.26
CA ASN A 241 7.65 1.25 -27.41
C ASN A 241 8.29 1.27 -26.02
N HIS A 242 7.45 1.25 -24.99
CA HIS A 242 7.87 1.26 -23.60
C HIS A 242 8.03 -0.18 -23.10
N VAL A 243 9.21 -0.48 -22.56
CA VAL A 243 9.53 -1.78 -21.97
C VAL A 243 9.78 -1.59 -20.48
N GLU A 244 9.20 -2.48 -19.69
CA GLU A 244 9.42 -2.52 -18.26
C GLU A 244 9.73 -3.97 -17.84
N ALA A 245 10.65 -4.16 -16.91
CA ALA A 245 10.93 -5.44 -16.27
C ALA A 245 11.06 -5.28 -14.76
N TYR A 246 10.56 -6.24 -13.99
CA TYR A 246 10.71 -6.27 -12.53
C TYR A 246 11.28 -7.61 -12.08
N PHE A 247 12.24 -7.52 -11.17
CA PHE A 247 12.97 -8.63 -10.59
C PHE A 247 12.96 -8.51 -9.07
N GLN A 248 12.71 -9.63 -8.40
CA GLN A 248 12.83 -9.75 -6.96
C GLN A 248 13.59 -11.02 -6.63
N MET A 249 14.70 -10.87 -5.91
CA MET A 249 15.46 -11.99 -5.37
C MET A 249 14.58 -12.89 -4.52
N ASN A 250 14.82 -14.19 -4.64
CA ASN A 250 14.15 -15.16 -3.80
C ASN A 250 14.69 -15.19 -2.37
N SER A 251 13.88 -15.72 -1.45
CA SER A 251 14.23 -15.93 -0.06
C SER A 251 15.14 -17.15 0.11
N VAL A 252 15.94 -17.11 1.18
CA VAL A 252 16.73 -18.25 1.65
C VAL A 252 16.27 -18.58 3.06
N ALA A 253 15.68 -19.76 3.24
CA ALA A 253 15.14 -20.22 4.51
C ALA A 253 15.88 -21.48 4.97
N GLY A 254 16.40 -21.49 6.20
CA GLY A 254 17.16 -22.62 6.72
C GLY A 254 18.44 -22.94 5.92
N GLY A 255 19.00 -21.96 5.21
CA GLY A 255 20.16 -22.16 4.33
C GLY A 255 19.82 -22.83 3.00
N ILE A 256 18.55 -22.87 2.60
CA ILE A 256 18.08 -23.39 1.31
C ILE A 256 17.37 -22.27 0.55
N GLY A 257 17.69 -22.12 -0.74
CA GLY A 257 16.98 -21.20 -1.62
C GLY A 257 15.55 -21.69 -1.87
N VAL A 258 14.57 -20.83 -1.59
CA VAL A 258 13.15 -21.07 -1.88
C VAL A 258 12.82 -20.43 -3.22
N ALA A 259 12.07 -21.09 -4.09
CA ALA A 259 11.69 -20.55 -5.39
C ALA A 259 10.47 -19.61 -5.26
N ASP A 260 10.66 -18.44 -4.64
CA ASP A 260 9.63 -17.40 -4.42
C ASP A 260 10.04 -16.02 -4.98
N GLY A 261 11.05 -15.98 -5.84
CA GLY A 261 11.46 -14.77 -6.54
C GLY A 261 10.52 -14.40 -7.68
N VAL A 262 10.59 -13.14 -8.12
CA VAL A 262 9.68 -12.58 -9.12
C VAL A 262 10.44 -12.19 -10.39
N MET A 263 9.89 -12.54 -11.55
CA MET A 263 10.28 -12.04 -12.87
C MET A 263 9.03 -11.60 -13.63
N GLN A 264 8.95 -10.32 -13.95
CA GLN A 264 7.82 -9.73 -14.67
C GLN A 264 8.31 -8.86 -15.83
N TYR A 265 7.54 -8.81 -16.91
CA TYR A 265 7.81 -7.98 -18.09
C TYR A 265 6.52 -7.29 -18.53
N TRP A 266 6.58 -5.98 -18.77
CA TRP A 266 5.51 -5.21 -19.41
C TRP A 266 5.95 -4.64 -20.75
N PHE A 267 5.03 -4.65 -21.70
CA PHE A 267 5.18 -4.01 -23.00
C PHE A 267 4.06 -3.00 -23.20
N ASN A 268 4.41 -1.73 -23.41
CA ASN A 268 3.48 -0.60 -23.51
C ASN A 268 2.42 -0.64 -22.39
N GLY A 269 2.88 -0.81 -21.15
CA GLY A 269 2.05 -0.89 -19.95
C GLY A 269 1.29 -2.21 -19.72
N THR A 270 1.29 -3.13 -20.69
CA THR A 270 0.60 -4.43 -20.58
C THR A 270 1.54 -5.49 -20.01
N LEU A 271 1.13 -6.23 -18.99
CA LEU A 271 1.92 -7.32 -18.40
C LEU A 271 1.91 -8.55 -19.33
N VAL A 272 3.08 -9.02 -19.76
CA VAL A 272 3.22 -10.08 -20.79
C VAL A 272 4.00 -11.30 -20.33
N ILE A 273 4.82 -11.16 -19.29
CA ILE A 273 5.46 -12.26 -18.54
C ILE A 273 5.19 -11.98 -17.06
N ASP A 274 4.69 -12.97 -16.32
CA ASP A 274 4.39 -12.86 -14.90
C ASP A 274 4.71 -14.16 -14.17
N ARG A 275 5.83 -14.19 -13.43
CA ARG A 275 6.30 -15.37 -12.68
C ARG A 275 6.71 -14.96 -11.27
N HIS A 276 6.30 -15.77 -10.30
CA HIS A 276 6.48 -15.55 -8.86
C HIS A 276 7.13 -16.75 -8.15
N ASP A 277 7.71 -17.65 -8.93
CA ASP A 277 8.25 -18.94 -8.51
C ASP A 277 9.71 -19.11 -8.98
N ILE A 278 10.48 -18.02 -9.05
CA ILE A 278 11.82 -18.01 -9.64
C ILE A 278 12.91 -18.13 -8.57
N LEU A 279 13.90 -18.99 -8.79
CA LEU A 279 15.05 -19.16 -7.90
C LEU A 279 16.28 -18.42 -8.46
N PHE A 280 16.56 -17.19 -8.03
CA PHE A 280 17.76 -16.44 -8.47
C PHE A 280 19.04 -16.89 -7.78
N ARG A 281 18.94 -17.34 -6.52
CA ARG A 281 20.08 -17.69 -5.67
C ARG A 281 19.75 -18.87 -4.75
N THR A 282 20.78 -19.67 -4.47
CA THR A 282 20.74 -20.76 -3.50
C THR A 282 21.25 -20.30 -2.13
N GLY A 283 21.15 -21.19 -1.14
CA GLY A 283 21.76 -21.00 0.17
C GLY A 283 23.30 -20.89 0.17
N ALA A 284 23.97 -21.21 -0.94
CA ALA A 284 25.41 -20.98 -1.07
C ALA A 284 25.77 -19.51 -1.34
N ARG A 285 24.79 -18.67 -1.75
CA ARG A 285 24.98 -17.22 -1.99
C ARG A 285 23.78 -16.43 -1.46
N PRO A 286 23.51 -16.49 -0.14
CA PRO A 286 22.27 -15.94 0.41
C PRO A 286 22.22 -14.42 0.36
N THR A 287 23.35 -13.75 0.11
CA THR A 287 23.47 -12.30 0.12
C THR A 287 23.59 -11.68 -1.27
N ILE A 288 23.71 -12.45 -2.36
CA ILE A 288 23.88 -11.89 -3.71
C ILE A 288 22.69 -10.99 -4.10
N GLN A 289 22.96 -9.82 -4.67
CA GLN A 289 22.00 -8.77 -5.03
C GLN A 289 22.22 -8.30 -6.47
N PHE A 290 21.27 -7.55 -7.05
CA PHE A 290 21.47 -6.84 -8.31
C PHE A 290 22.30 -5.58 -8.07
N HIS A 291 23.25 -5.25 -8.95
CA HIS A 291 24.19 -4.15 -8.71
C HIS A 291 24.59 -3.32 -9.93
N GLN A 292 24.58 -3.91 -11.13
CA GLN A 292 25.13 -3.30 -12.32
C GLN A 292 24.15 -3.43 -13.48
N PHE A 293 23.98 -2.38 -14.27
CA PHE A 293 23.16 -2.37 -15.49
C PHE A 293 24.03 -2.15 -16.72
N LEU A 294 23.76 -2.90 -17.78
CA LEU A 294 24.51 -2.84 -19.02
C LEU A 294 23.56 -2.70 -20.21
N ILE A 295 23.91 -1.80 -21.13
CA ILE A 295 23.37 -1.74 -22.49
C ILE A 295 24.48 -2.27 -23.39
N ALA A 296 24.37 -3.51 -23.86
CA ALA A 296 25.43 -4.16 -24.63
C ALA A 296 24.85 -5.10 -25.70
N PRO A 297 24.13 -4.56 -26.69
CA PRO A 297 23.42 -5.40 -27.62
C PRO A 297 24.37 -6.22 -28.48
N TYR A 298 24.02 -7.49 -28.69
CA TYR A 298 24.88 -8.49 -29.29
C TYR A 298 24.08 -9.45 -30.18
N ILE A 299 24.59 -9.69 -31.39
CA ILE A 299 24.07 -10.66 -32.35
C ILE A 299 25.22 -11.60 -32.70
N GLY A 300 25.37 -12.72 -31.98
CA GLY A 300 26.51 -13.61 -32.16
C GLY A 300 26.66 -14.20 -33.56
N ASP A 301 25.55 -14.38 -34.29
CA ASP A 301 25.55 -14.86 -35.68
C ASP A 301 25.96 -13.78 -36.70
N GLY A 302 26.13 -12.54 -36.25
CA GLY A 302 26.22 -11.36 -37.09
C GLY A 302 24.84 -10.86 -37.55
N SER A 303 24.69 -9.54 -37.61
CA SER A 303 23.45 -8.92 -38.06
C SER A 303 23.13 -9.31 -39.52
N PRO A 304 21.95 -9.86 -39.83
CA PRO A 304 21.63 -10.31 -41.19
C PRO A 304 21.43 -9.15 -42.18
N VAL A 305 21.17 -7.94 -41.69
CA VAL A 305 20.97 -6.71 -42.47
C VAL A 305 21.62 -5.54 -41.75
N ASP A 306 21.77 -4.41 -42.43
CA ASP A 306 22.09 -3.14 -41.77
C ASP A 306 20.86 -2.62 -41.02
N GLN A 307 20.90 -2.61 -39.70
CA GLN A 307 19.75 -2.27 -38.86
C GLN A 307 20.15 -1.48 -37.63
N THR A 308 19.21 -0.71 -37.11
CA THR A 308 19.48 0.23 -36.01
C THR A 308 18.41 0.09 -34.94
N MET A 309 18.84 0.20 -33.68
CA MET A 309 17.97 0.38 -32.53
C MET A 309 18.29 1.70 -31.83
N TRP A 310 17.26 2.31 -31.24
CA TRP A 310 17.36 3.51 -30.44
C TRP A 310 16.77 3.26 -29.06
N VAL A 311 17.45 3.75 -28.02
CA VAL A 311 17.01 3.63 -26.63
C VAL A 311 16.91 5.01 -26.02
N ASN A 312 15.86 5.24 -25.23
CA ASN A 312 15.68 6.48 -24.49
C ASN A 312 15.12 6.26 -23.09
N ASP A 313 15.28 7.26 -22.22
CA ASP A 313 14.63 7.37 -20.91
C ASP A 313 14.74 6.08 -20.07
N VAL A 314 15.99 5.64 -19.85
CA VAL A 314 16.29 4.50 -18.97
C VAL A 314 16.04 4.91 -17.53
N LEU A 315 15.33 4.08 -16.77
CA LEU A 315 15.05 4.27 -15.36
C LEU A 315 15.24 2.95 -14.62
N LEU A 316 16.08 2.94 -13.60
CA LEU A 316 16.20 1.85 -12.65
C LEU A 316 15.66 2.26 -11.29
N ALA A 317 14.87 1.39 -10.65
CA ALA A 317 14.31 1.63 -9.32
C ALA A 317 14.19 0.34 -8.51
N THR A 318 13.85 0.42 -7.23
CA THR A 318 13.64 -0.78 -6.39
C THR A 318 12.24 -1.39 -6.52
N GLY A 319 11.37 -0.82 -7.34
CA GLY A 319 10.04 -1.36 -7.63
C GLY A 319 9.37 -0.61 -8.78
N ARG A 320 8.30 -1.21 -9.34
CA ARG A 320 7.59 -0.66 -10.50
C ARG A 320 7.00 0.71 -10.19
N ILE A 321 7.35 1.68 -11.01
CA ILE A 321 6.81 3.05 -10.98
C ILE A 321 5.74 3.12 -12.08
N ALA A 322 4.49 3.44 -11.72
CA ALA A 322 3.38 3.43 -12.67
C ALA A 322 3.61 4.47 -13.80
N PRO A 323 3.13 4.21 -15.04
CA PRO A 323 3.48 4.99 -16.23
C PRO A 323 3.12 6.49 -16.24
N ASP A 324 2.31 6.97 -15.30
CA ASP A 324 1.89 8.38 -15.18
C ASP A 324 3.02 9.35 -14.76
N THR A 325 4.28 8.89 -14.71
CA THR A 325 5.45 9.69 -14.33
C THR A 325 6.65 9.61 -15.30
N GLN A 326 6.50 9.12 -16.53
CA GLN A 326 7.62 9.04 -17.50
C GLN A 326 7.37 9.86 -18.79
N PRO A 327 8.45 10.28 -19.49
CA PRO A 327 8.38 11.22 -20.62
C PRO A 327 7.53 10.69 -21.79
N SER A 328 6.89 11.60 -22.51
CA SER A 328 6.25 11.31 -23.79
C SER A 328 7.27 10.88 -24.84
N PRO A 329 6.90 10.04 -25.82
CA PRO A 329 7.84 9.52 -26.82
C PRO A 329 8.58 10.65 -27.56
N PRO A 330 9.88 10.50 -27.86
CA PRO A 330 10.67 11.52 -28.54
C PRO A 330 10.08 11.96 -29.89
N PRO A 331 10.11 13.27 -30.23
CA PRO A 331 9.61 13.79 -31.50
C PRO A 331 10.45 13.30 -32.72
N PRO A 332 9.85 13.17 -33.92
CA PRO A 332 10.56 12.70 -35.12
C PRO A 332 11.56 13.75 -35.67
N PRO A 333 12.67 13.32 -36.31
CA PRO A 333 13.68 14.23 -36.87
C PRO A 333 13.23 14.95 -38.17
N PRO A 334 13.73 16.17 -38.45
CA PRO A 334 13.40 16.93 -39.66
C PRO A 334 14.10 16.37 -40.93
N PRO A 335 13.49 16.52 -42.13
CA PRO A 335 14.01 15.96 -43.39
C PRO A 335 15.22 16.74 -43.98
N PRO A 336 16.13 16.08 -44.74
CA PRO A 336 17.34 16.70 -45.30
C PRO A 336 17.10 17.48 -46.61
N PRO A 337 17.94 18.49 -46.94
CA PRO A 337 17.76 19.37 -48.10
C PRO A 337 18.27 18.76 -49.43
N PRO A 338 17.68 19.12 -50.59
CA PRO A 338 18.06 18.60 -51.91
C PRO A 338 19.28 19.33 -52.53
N PRO A 339 20.02 18.69 -53.48
CA PRO A 339 21.25 19.23 -54.08
C PRO A 339 20.98 20.24 -55.24
N PRO A 340 21.94 21.12 -55.57
CA PRO A 340 21.72 22.27 -56.45
C PRO A 340 21.83 21.94 -57.97
N PRO A 341 21.14 22.68 -58.87
CA PRO A 341 21.23 22.50 -60.32
C PRO A 341 22.36 23.34 -60.98
N PRO A 342 22.76 23.02 -62.24
CA PRO A 342 23.85 23.69 -62.95
C PRO A 342 23.42 25.03 -63.60
N PRO A 343 24.36 25.93 -63.94
CA PRO A 343 24.03 27.30 -64.37
C PRO A 343 23.73 27.43 -65.87
N PRO A 344 22.67 28.16 -66.29
CA PRO A 344 22.45 28.57 -67.68
C PRO A 344 22.85 30.05 -67.97
N PRO A 345 22.86 30.46 -69.26
CA PRO A 345 23.69 31.54 -69.85
C PRO A 345 23.15 32.98 -69.68
N PRO A 346 23.87 34.03 -70.17
CA PRO A 346 23.57 35.42 -69.85
C PRO A 346 22.36 35.98 -70.63
N PRO A 347 21.63 36.99 -70.08
CA PRO A 347 20.37 37.48 -70.64
C PRO A 347 20.52 38.69 -71.59
N PRO A 348 19.63 38.83 -72.59
CA PRO A 348 19.34 40.08 -73.28
C PRO A 348 18.05 40.75 -72.75
N ASN A 349 18.06 42.09 -72.72
CA ASN A 349 16.97 43.08 -72.61
C ASN A 349 16.10 43.10 -71.32
N ALA A 350 16.06 44.30 -70.70
CA ALA A 350 15.44 44.56 -69.40
C ALA A 350 13.90 44.63 -69.45
N VAL A 351 13.23 43.69 -68.78
CA VAL A 351 11.79 43.71 -68.47
C VAL A 351 11.58 44.22 -67.04
N ALA A 352 10.42 44.79 -66.68
CA ALA A 352 10.12 45.18 -65.30
C ALA A 352 9.91 43.93 -64.39
N PRO A 353 10.13 44.01 -63.07
CA PRO A 353 9.81 42.92 -62.15
C PRO A 353 8.33 42.51 -62.23
N GLY A 354 8.05 41.22 -62.02
CA GLY A 354 6.70 40.67 -62.01
C GLY A 354 5.83 41.21 -60.87
N SER A 355 4.52 40.95 -60.93
CA SER A 355 3.54 41.44 -59.95
C SER A 355 2.96 40.30 -59.13
N VAL A 356 2.97 40.45 -57.81
CA VAL A 356 2.33 39.51 -56.87
C VAL A 356 0.82 39.72 -56.91
N MET A 357 0.05 38.68 -57.25
CA MET A 357 -1.42 38.79 -57.38
C MET A 357 -2.19 38.00 -56.31
N ASP A 358 -1.49 37.26 -55.46
CA ASP A 358 -2.06 36.30 -54.52
C ASP A 358 -1.62 36.53 -53.06
N LEU A 359 -1.33 37.78 -52.70
CA LEU A 359 -1.00 38.12 -51.31
C LEU A 359 -2.19 37.79 -50.40
N GLY A 360 -1.97 36.91 -49.42
CA GLY A 360 -2.99 36.41 -48.51
C GLY A 360 -2.48 36.29 -47.07
N VAL A 361 -3.40 36.07 -46.14
CA VAL A 361 -3.12 35.87 -44.72
C VAL A 361 -3.34 34.41 -44.38
N THR A 362 -2.37 33.77 -43.72
CA THR A 362 -2.44 32.37 -43.31
C THR A 362 -2.52 32.18 -41.79
N GLY A 363 -2.27 33.22 -41.00
CA GLY A 363 -2.33 33.16 -39.53
C GLY A 363 -2.37 34.55 -38.89
N SER A 364 -2.94 34.63 -37.68
CA SER A 364 -3.01 35.86 -36.88
C SER A 364 -2.95 35.52 -35.39
N THR A 365 -2.20 36.31 -34.62
CA THR A 365 -2.08 36.26 -33.16
C THR A 365 -2.47 37.62 -32.57
N ASP A 366 -2.26 37.84 -31.27
CA ASP A 366 -2.53 39.14 -30.65
C ASP A 366 -1.51 40.21 -31.07
N SER A 367 -0.35 39.80 -31.58
CA SER A 367 0.78 40.70 -31.88
C SER A 367 1.49 40.44 -33.21
N ALA A 368 1.02 39.49 -34.01
CA ALA A 368 1.62 39.14 -35.30
C ALA A 368 0.61 38.61 -36.33
N VAL A 369 0.95 38.74 -37.61
CA VAL A 369 0.18 38.22 -38.76
C VAL A 369 1.13 37.48 -39.71
N THR A 370 0.75 36.29 -40.17
CA THR A 370 1.49 35.51 -41.17
C THR A 370 0.91 35.75 -42.56
N LEU A 371 1.74 36.23 -43.48
CA LEU A 371 1.41 36.47 -44.88
C LEU A 371 1.89 35.32 -45.77
N SER A 372 1.24 35.16 -46.92
CA SER A 372 1.64 34.23 -47.97
C SER A 372 1.44 34.82 -49.36
N PHE A 373 2.37 34.57 -50.28
CA PHE A 373 2.31 35.02 -51.67
C PHE A 373 3.20 34.17 -52.58
N THR A 374 2.95 34.18 -53.89
CA THR A 374 3.81 33.53 -54.89
C THR A 374 4.94 34.47 -55.30
N GLU A 375 6.18 33.99 -55.19
CA GLU A 375 7.36 34.77 -55.57
C GLU A 375 7.43 34.98 -57.09
N VAL A 376 7.81 36.19 -57.51
CA VAL A 376 7.88 36.62 -58.91
C VAL A 376 9.32 36.94 -59.31
N ASN A 377 9.56 37.03 -60.62
CA ASN A 377 10.88 37.37 -61.14
C ASN A 377 11.16 38.88 -61.08
N ASP A 378 12.43 39.25 -61.09
CA ASP A 378 12.98 40.61 -61.00
C ASP A 378 13.01 41.35 -62.36
N GLY A 379 12.45 40.73 -63.41
CA GLY A 379 12.47 41.22 -64.78
C GLY A 379 13.73 40.81 -65.58
N ALA A 380 14.70 40.17 -64.94
CA ALA A 380 15.85 39.50 -65.56
C ALA A 380 15.78 37.97 -65.43
N GLY A 381 14.66 37.46 -64.88
CA GLY A 381 14.41 36.02 -64.68
C GLY A 381 14.90 35.48 -63.32
N GLN A 382 15.50 36.32 -62.46
CA GLN A 382 15.92 35.95 -61.11
C GLN A 382 14.81 36.23 -60.10
N PRO A 383 14.82 35.63 -58.89
CA PRO A 383 13.88 35.98 -57.83
C PRO A 383 13.96 37.47 -57.46
N ALA A 384 12.81 38.16 -57.43
CA ALA A 384 12.75 39.56 -57.02
C ALA A 384 13.01 39.74 -55.51
N THR A 385 13.45 40.94 -55.13
CA THR A 385 13.41 41.38 -53.72
C THR A 385 12.08 42.10 -53.48
N TYR A 386 11.54 42.05 -52.27
CA TYR A 386 10.24 42.63 -51.96
C TYR A 386 10.33 43.73 -50.91
N GLU A 387 9.54 44.76 -51.11
CA GLU A 387 9.17 45.69 -50.06
C GLU A 387 7.74 45.39 -49.63
N VAL A 388 7.54 45.16 -48.34
CA VAL A 388 6.28 44.82 -47.71
C VAL A 388 5.93 45.93 -46.72
N ARG A 389 4.71 46.48 -46.85
CA ARG A 389 4.23 47.55 -45.99
C ARG A 389 2.90 47.18 -45.34
N PHE A 390 2.60 47.83 -44.22
CA PHE A 390 1.37 47.63 -43.47
C PHE A 390 0.79 48.94 -42.94
N ALA A 391 -0.53 48.96 -42.70
CA ALA A 391 -1.22 50.05 -42.02
C ALA A 391 -2.34 49.50 -41.13
N ALA A 392 -2.59 50.14 -39.99
CA ALA A 392 -3.80 49.88 -39.22
C ALA A 392 -5.02 50.46 -39.96
N GLY A 393 -6.00 49.63 -40.28
CA GLY A 393 -7.11 50.00 -41.16
C GLY A 393 -6.71 50.00 -42.65
N THR A 394 -7.20 50.97 -43.42
CA THR A 394 -6.97 51.01 -44.88
C THR A 394 -5.53 51.41 -45.23
N ILE A 395 -4.86 50.63 -46.07
CA ILE A 395 -3.49 50.93 -46.51
C ILE A 395 -3.47 51.95 -47.64
N THR A 396 -2.54 52.90 -47.55
CA THR A 396 -2.15 53.79 -48.64
C THR A 396 -0.63 53.69 -48.77
N TRP A 397 -0.14 53.14 -49.89
CA TRP A 397 1.26 52.72 -50.05
C TRP A 397 2.29 53.76 -49.59
N SER A 398 2.12 55.03 -49.99
CA SER A 398 3.06 56.12 -49.67
C SER A 398 3.12 56.51 -48.19
N ALA A 399 2.08 56.22 -47.41
CA ALA A 399 1.98 56.52 -45.98
C ALA A 399 2.08 55.27 -45.09
N ALA A 400 2.14 54.07 -45.68
CA ALA A 400 2.19 52.81 -44.98
C ALA A 400 3.56 52.57 -44.32
N SER A 401 3.55 51.91 -43.17
CA SER A 401 4.77 51.60 -42.41
C SER A 401 5.52 50.42 -43.02
N HIS A 402 6.85 50.49 -43.03
CA HIS A 402 7.69 49.35 -43.39
C HIS A 402 7.67 48.30 -42.29
N ILE A 403 7.74 47.03 -42.67
CA ILE A 403 7.85 45.94 -41.70
C ILE A 403 9.28 45.87 -41.18
N SER A 404 9.46 46.14 -39.89
CA SER A 404 10.75 46.17 -39.19
C SER A 404 11.01 44.94 -38.31
N LEU A 405 9.96 44.21 -37.94
CA LEU A 405 9.99 43.02 -37.07
C LEU A 405 9.28 41.83 -37.73
N GLY A 406 9.85 40.64 -37.59
CA GLY A 406 9.36 39.42 -38.21
C GLY A 406 10.09 39.05 -39.51
N THR A 407 9.73 37.92 -40.10
CA THR A 407 10.41 37.38 -41.29
C THR A 407 9.96 38.05 -42.59
N CYS A 408 8.88 38.83 -42.59
CA CYS A 408 8.50 39.72 -43.71
C CYS A 408 9.26 41.06 -43.70
N LYS A 409 10.32 41.19 -42.89
CA LYS A 409 11.10 42.43 -42.79
C LYS A 409 11.57 42.87 -44.18
N SER A 410 11.36 44.16 -44.48
CA SER A 410 11.81 44.76 -45.74
C SER A 410 13.25 45.29 -45.65
N PRO A 411 14.09 45.10 -46.69
CA PRO A 411 13.81 44.36 -47.92
C PRO A 411 13.84 42.84 -47.72
N LEU A 412 12.84 42.14 -48.26
CA LEU A 412 12.70 40.69 -48.20
C LEU A 412 13.28 40.06 -49.47
N ALA A 413 14.44 39.40 -49.39
CA ALA A 413 15.05 38.77 -50.55
C ALA A 413 14.26 37.53 -51.01
N GLY A 414 13.90 37.45 -52.29
CA GLY A 414 13.26 36.28 -52.89
C GLY A 414 14.21 35.08 -53.02
N SER A 415 13.64 33.89 -53.14
CA SER A 415 14.39 32.63 -53.13
C SER A 415 14.16 31.78 -54.38
N SER A 416 12.93 31.70 -54.89
CA SER A 416 12.57 30.91 -56.07
C SER A 416 11.29 31.41 -56.72
N VAL A 417 11.39 31.87 -57.97
CA VAL A 417 10.26 32.33 -58.79
C VAL A 417 9.21 31.22 -58.93
N GLY A 418 7.92 31.57 -58.79
CA GLY A 418 6.77 30.68 -58.93
C GLY A 418 6.44 29.85 -57.70
N THR A 419 7.23 29.96 -56.62
CA THR A 419 6.97 29.22 -55.37
C THR A 419 6.17 30.06 -54.39
N LYS A 420 5.28 29.40 -53.64
CA LYS A 420 4.51 30.06 -52.58
C LYS A 420 5.36 30.19 -51.33
N ARG A 421 5.53 31.40 -50.84
CA ARG A 421 6.25 31.74 -49.61
C ARG A 421 5.29 32.09 -48.49
N THR A 422 5.72 31.86 -47.25
CA THR A 422 5.13 32.46 -46.05
C THR A 422 6.16 33.31 -45.31
N CYS A 423 5.69 34.36 -44.65
CA CYS A 423 6.52 35.18 -43.75
C CYS A 423 5.64 35.83 -42.67
N ASP A 424 6.24 36.28 -41.56
CA ASP A 424 5.53 36.87 -40.42
C ASP A 424 5.80 38.37 -40.28
N VAL A 425 4.76 39.12 -39.95
CA VAL A 425 4.79 40.52 -39.52
C VAL A 425 4.55 40.57 -38.01
N GLN A 426 5.51 41.10 -37.25
CA GLN A 426 5.45 41.13 -35.78
C GLN A 426 5.36 42.57 -35.24
N GLY A 427 4.94 42.72 -33.98
CA GLY A 427 4.85 44.02 -33.30
C GLY A 427 3.54 44.76 -33.56
N LEU A 428 2.48 44.04 -33.91
CA LEU A 428 1.15 44.58 -34.15
C LEU A 428 0.38 44.76 -32.83
N THR A 429 -0.59 45.67 -32.80
CA THR A 429 -1.42 45.93 -31.62
C THR A 429 -2.56 44.92 -31.55
N PRO A 430 -2.90 44.34 -30.38
CA PRO A 430 -4.03 43.43 -30.22
C PRO A 430 -5.38 44.00 -30.65
N ALA A 431 -6.30 43.14 -31.08
CA ALA A 431 -7.66 43.49 -31.50
C ALA A 431 -7.74 44.59 -32.58
N THR A 432 -6.71 44.74 -33.41
CA THR A 432 -6.59 45.81 -34.40
C THR A 432 -6.57 45.22 -35.81
N GLN A 433 -7.35 45.82 -36.72
CA GLN A 433 -7.35 45.43 -38.12
C GLN A 433 -6.15 46.07 -38.84
N TYR A 434 -5.46 45.29 -39.65
CA TYR A 434 -4.34 45.70 -40.48
C TYR A 434 -4.56 45.31 -41.94
N GLN A 435 -4.10 46.17 -42.84
CA GLN A 435 -3.93 45.87 -44.26
C GLN A 435 -2.46 45.81 -44.63
N PHE A 436 -2.13 44.93 -45.58
CA PHE A 436 -0.78 44.65 -46.06
C PHE A 436 -0.75 44.71 -47.59
N GLU A 437 0.34 45.22 -48.12
CA GLU A 437 0.60 45.31 -49.56
C GLU A 437 2.09 45.05 -49.80
N ILE A 438 2.43 44.47 -50.95
CA ILE A 438 3.80 44.12 -51.32
C ILE A 438 4.12 44.62 -52.73
N VAL A 439 5.36 45.04 -52.96
CA VAL A 439 5.90 45.33 -54.30
C VAL A 439 7.20 44.56 -54.50
N ALA A 440 7.34 43.95 -55.67
CA ALA A 440 8.58 43.32 -56.11
C ALA A 440 9.50 44.38 -56.76
N PHE A 441 10.81 44.30 -56.50
CA PHE A 441 11.80 45.17 -57.08
C PHE A 441 13.12 44.44 -57.36
N ARG A 442 13.92 45.01 -58.26
CA ARG A 442 15.33 44.66 -58.47
C ARG A 442 16.23 45.80 -58.04
N GLY A 443 17.47 45.49 -57.63
CA GLY A 443 18.43 46.48 -57.12
C GLY A 443 18.41 46.58 -55.60
N THR A 444 18.88 47.72 -55.07
CA THR A 444 18.93 48.01 -53.64
C THR A 444 17.85 49.03 -53.28
N LEU A 445 17.03 48.71 -52.29
CA LEU A 445 15.98 49.58 -51.76
C LEU A 445 16.58 50.95 -51.39
N ASP A 446 15.86 52.04 -51.69
CA ASP A 446 16.28 53.43 -51.47
C ASP A 446 17.52 53.92 -52.23
N SER A 447 18.08 53.12 -53.15
CA SER A 447 19.26 53.50 -53.95
C SER A 447 18.98 53.46 -55.45
N ASN A 448 18.79 52.26 -56.01
CA ASN A 448 18.61 52.05 -57.45
C ASN A 448 17.49 51.05 -57.75
N ALA A 449 16.52 50.94 -56.82
CA ALA A 449 15.41 50.02 -56.95
C ALA A 449 14.53 50.33 -58.17
N VAL A 450 14.33 49.33 -59.02
CA VAL A 450 13.30 49.37 -60.07
C VAL A 450 12.14 48.51 -59.61
N PHE A 451 10.98 49.14 -59.41
CA PHE A 451 9.78 48.49 -58.87
C PHE A 451 8.88 47.94 -59.98
N GLY A 452 8.23 46.81 -59.69
CA GLY A 452 7.07 46.31 -60.42
C GLY A 452 5.77 46.97 -59.94
N ALA A 453 4.62 46.37 -60.30
CA ALA A 453 3.33 46.83 -59.80
C ALA A 453 3.06 46.37 -58.36
N LEU A 454 2.23 47.14 -57.65
CA LEU A 454 1.72 46.79 -56.32
C LEU A 454 0.85 45.53 -56.39
N SER A 455 0.86 44.76 -55.31
CA SER A 455 0.00 43.58 -55.16
C SER A 455 -1.46 43.93 -54.91
N ASN A 456 -2.30 42.90 -54.82
CA ASN A 456 -3.56 43.01 -54.10
C ASN A 456 -3.33 43.30 -52.60
N VAL A 457 -4.34 43.85 -51.93
CA VAL A 457 -4.28 44.13 -50.48
C VAL A 457 -4.77 42.92 -49.68
N ALA A 458 -3.96 42.48 -48.71
CA ALA A 458 -4.36 41.47 -47.73
C ALA A 458 -4.84 42.14 -46.43
N THR A 459 -5.90 41.62 -45.81
CA THR A 459 -6.49 42.18 -44.58
C THR A 459 -6.52 41.13 -43.48
N ALA A 460 -6.09 41.50 -42.26
CA ALA A 460 -6.17 40.65 -41.06
C ALA A 460 -6.59 41.46 -39.84
N THR A 461 -7.15 40.80 -38.82
CA THR A 461 -7.35 41.40 -37.49
C THR A 461 -6.57 40.59 -36.46
N THR A 462 -5.74 41.25 -35.64
CA THR A 462 -5.04 40.60 -34.52
C THR A 462 -6.04 40.18 -33.45
N THR A 463 -5.74 39.11 -32.72
CA THR A 463 -6.63 38.60 -31.66
C THR A 463 -6.59 39.49 -30.40
N LYS A 464 -7.52 39.30 -29.47
CA LYS A 464 -7.52 40.01 -28.17
C LYS A 464 -6.34 39.54 -27.32
N SER A 465 -5.73 40.47 -26.56
CA SER A 465 -4.67 40.13 -25.62
C SER A 465 -5.21 39.19 -24.53
N VAL A 466 -4.51 38.08 -24.29
CA VAL A 466 -4.87 37.11 -23.26
C VAL A 466 -4.05 37.38 -22.01
N THR A 467 -4.69 37.81 -20.91
CA THR A 467 -4.02 37.99 -19.61
C THR A 467 -3.56 36.65 -19.04
N ASN A 468 -2.58 36.64 -18.13
CA ASN A 468 -2.20 35.40 -17.43
C ASN A 468 -3.37 34.88 -16.55
N PRO A 469 -3.39 33.58 -16.25
CA PRO A 469 -4.31 33.01 -15.26
C PRO A 469 -4.28 33.76 -13.92
N GLY A 470 -5.42 33.81 -13.23
CA GLY A 470 -5.54 34.49 -11.94
C GLY A 470 -4.78 33.81 -10.80
N THR A 471 -4.56 34.55 -9.72
CA THR A 471 -3.78 34.08 -8.55
C THR A 471 -4.70 33.65 -7.42
N VAL A 472 -4.49 32.45 -6.87
CA VAL A 472 -5.21 31.98 -5.68
C VAL A 472 -4.58 32.57 -4.41
N THR A 473 -5.35 33.31 -3.62
CA THR A 473 -4.83 34.05 -2.45
C THR A 473 -5.25 33.48 -1.10
N ASN A 474 -6.08 32.42 -1.09
CA ASN A 474 -6.70 31.87 0.12
C ASN A 474 -6.51 30.36 0.27
N LEU A 475 -5.36 29.84 -0.17
CA LEU A 475 -5.00 28.44 0.05
C LEU A 475 -4.85 28.15 1.55
N ALA A 476 -5.53 27.11 2.03
CA ALA A 476 -5.51 26.69 3.43
C ALA A 476 -5.58 25.15 3.58
N VAL A 477 -5.12 24.62 4.71
CA VAL A 477 -5.23 23.19 5.07
C VAL A 477 -6.47 22.96 5.96
N SER A 478 -7.52 22.35 5.42
CA SER A 478 -8.79 22.11 6.10
C SER A 478 -8.80 20.86 7.00
N ALA A 479 -8.04 19.82 6.66
CA ALA A 479 -7.92 18.60 7.47
C ALA A 479 -6.56 17.91 7.28
N ILE A 480 -6.16 17.06 8.23
CA ILE A 480 -4.92 16.26 8.19
C ILE A 480 -5.17 14.85 8.72
N SER A 481 -4.38 13.88 8.28
CA SER A 481 -4.18 12.59 8.94
C SER A 481 -2.68 12.34 9.16
N ASP A 482 -2.31 11.12 9.53
CA ASP A 482 -0.91 10.69 9.58
C ASP A 482 -0.24 10.69 8.19
N SER A 483 -1.02 10.53 7.13
CA SER A 483 -0.54 10.25 5.78
C SER A 483 -1.13 11.15 4.69
N ALA A 484 -1.91 12.17 5.06
CA ALA A 484 -2.63 13.00 4.11
C ALA A 484 -2.95 14.40 4.64
N ALA A 485 -3.18 15.33 3.71
CA ALA A 485 -3.67 16.68 4.00
C ALA A 485 -4.81 17.04 3.03
N THR A 486 -5.85 17.71 3.50
CA THR A 486 -6.92 18.26 2.66
C THR A 486 -6.72 19.76 2.54
N LEU A 487 -6.57 20.25 1.32
CA LEU A 487 -6.45 21.66 0.97
C LEU A 487 -7.82 22.26 0.65
N SER A 488 -7.97 23.57 0.84
CA SER A 488 -9.11 24.35 0.40
C SER A 488 -8.69 25.70 -0.16
N PHE A 489 -9.32 26.14 -1.26
CA PHE A 489 -9.04 27.43 -1.91
C PHE A 489 -10.23 27.87 -2.78
N VAL A 490 -10.25 29.11 -3.26
CA VAL A 490 -11.24 29.61 -4.24
C VAL A 490 -10.67 29.54 -5.65
N GLU A 491 -11.45 29.01 -6.58
CA GLU A 491 -11.04 28.87 -7.98
C GLU A 491 -10.99 30.21 -8.73
N VAL A 492 -10.05 30.32 -9.65
CA VAL A 492 -9.75 31.51 -10.46
C VAL A 492 -9.89 31.21 -11.96
N ASN A 493 -9.93 32.27 -12.77
CA ASN A 493 -9.99 32.15 -14.22
C ASN A 493 -8.61 31.89 -14.84
N ASP A 494 -8.60 31.32 -16.05
CA ASP A 494 -7.43 30.90 -16.81
C ASP A 494 -6.79 32.04 -17.67
N GLY A 495 -7.30 33.26 -17.52
CA GLY A 495 -6.93 34.44 -18.31
C GLY A 495 -7.80 34.67 -19.55
N THR A 496 -8.68 33.71 -19.91
CA THR A 496 -9.63 33.82 -21.02
C THR A 496 -11.09 33.93 -20.57
N GLY A 497 -11.33 33.81 -19.25
CA GLY A 497 -12.67 33.83 -18.64
C GLY A 497 -13.26 32.44 -18.35
N VAL A 498 -12.46 31.38 -18.48
CA VAL A 498 -12.83 29.98 -18.19
C VAL A 498 -12.13 29.53 -16.88
N PRO A 499 -12.65 28.54 -16.12
CA PRO A 499 -11.95 28.03 -14.94
C PRO A 499 -10.54 27.54 -15.25
N ALA A 500 -9.55 27.95 -14.45
CA ALA A 500 -8.16 27.53 -14.61
C ALA A 500 -7.94 26.05 -14.21
N THR A 501 -6.85 25.48 -14.70
CA THR A 501 -6.30 24.21 -14.20
C THR A 501 -5.20 24.51 -13.17
N TYR A 502 -4.97 23.63 -12.20
CA TYR A 502 -4.04 23.89 -11.10
C TYR A 502 -2.90 22.87 -11.03
N VAL A 503 -1.71 23.37 -10.75
CA VAL A 503 -0.57 22.60 -10.23
C VAL A 503 -0.53 22.81 -8.72
N ALA A 504 -0.59 21.75 -7.93
CA ALA A 504 -0.39 21.79 -6.49
C ALA A 504 0.95 21.13 -6.14
N ARG A 505 1.75 21.77 -5.29
CA ARG A 505 3.02 21.26 -4.80
C ARG A 505 3.10 21.33 -3.29
N TYR A 506 3.97 20.49 -2.72
CA TYR A 506 4.25 20.45 -1.29
C TYR A 506 5.74 20.23 -1.02
N ALA A 507 6.20 20.63 0.17
CA ALA A 507 7.57 20.39 0.62
C ALA A 507 7.61 20.17 2.14
N VAL A 508 8.63 19.45 2.61
CA VAL A 508 8.96 19.37 4.04
C VAL A 508 9.79 20.60 4.40
N GLY A 509 9.28 21.47 5.26
CA GLY A 509 9.91 22.77 5.54
C GLY A 509 9.49 23.87 4.55
N PRO A 510 10.28 24.95 4.41
CA PRO A 510 9.96 26.06 3.50
C PRO A 510 9.78 25.57 2.07
N ILE A 511 8.65 25.89 1.45
CA ILE A 511 8.41 25.52 0.06
C ILE A 511 9.18 26.45 -0.88
N SER A 512 9.99 25.86 -1.75
CA SER A 512 10.55 26.51 -2.93
C SER A 512 9.90 25.89 -4.16
N TRP A 513 9.19 26.68 -4.96
CA TRP A 513 8.31 26.17 -6.00
C TRP A 513 9.01 25.23 -6.99
N SER A 514 10.23 25.57 -7.42
CA SER A 514 10.98 24.80 -8.43
C SER A 514 11.40 23.41 -7.95
N SER A 515 11.70 23.25 -6.66
CA SER A 515 12.13 21.98 -6.05
C SER A 515 11.03 21.28 -5.25
N ALA A 516 9.85 21.89 -5.12
CA ALA A 516 8.75 21.33 -4.37
C ALA A 516 8.15 20.10 -5.08
N THR A 517 7.75 19.12 -4.30
CA THR A 517 7.15 17.88 -4.80
C THR A 517 5.76 18.17 -5.35
N GLU A 518 5.54 17.81 -6.61
CA GLU A 518 4.21 17.86 -7.21
C GLU A 518 3.27 16.82 -6.59
N VAL A 519 2.01 17.21 -6.37
CA VAL A 519 1.01 16.30 -5.83
C VAL A 519 0.62 15.25 -6.89
N ARG A 520 1.00 13.99 -6.63
CA ARG A 520 0.70 12.86 -7.52
C ARG A 520 -0.44 11.96 -7.05
N GLN A 521 -0.85 12.04 -5.78
CA GLN A 521 -1.86 11.16 -5.19
C GLN A 521 -2.96 11.94 -4.46
N GLY A 522 -4.19 11.44 -4.57
CA GLY A 522 -5.40 12.05 -4.01
C GLY A 522 -6.12 12.97 -4.99
N THR A 523 -7.15 13.68 -4.53
CA THR A 523 -7.97 14.55 -5.39
C THR A 523 -7.30 15.88 -5.72
N CYS A 524 -6.18 16.23 -5.08
CA CYS A 524 -5.30 17.34 -5.50
C CYS A 524 -4.28 16.90 -6.57
N LYS A 525 -4.38 15.69 -7.14
CA LYS A 525 -3.47 15.20 -8.21
C LYS A 525 -3.38 16.22 -9.34
N VAL A 526 -2.16 16.54 -9.74
CA VAL A 526 -1.87 17.45 -10.85
C VAL A 526 -1.93 16.68 -12.19
N PRO A 527 -2.48 17.27 -13.26
CA PRO A 527 -3.19 18.56 -13.29
C PRO A 527 -4.60 18.45 -12.70
N MET A 528 -4.98 19.42 -11.87
CA MET A 528 -6.30 19.49 -11.26
C MET A 528 -7.18 20.48 -12.03
N ALA A 529 -8.09 19.99 -12.88
CA ALA A 529 -8.99 20.85 -13.66
C ALA A 529 -9.97 21.61 -12.76
N GLY A 530 -10.10 22.93 -12.96
CA GLY A 530 -11.11 23.78 -12.34
C GLY A 530 -12.52 23.44 -12.83
N THR A 531 -13.53 23.86 -12.06
CA THR A 531 -14.94 23.65 -12.36
C THR A 531 -15.71 24.96 -12.45
N THR A 532 -15.58 25.84 -11.45
CA THR A 532 -16.40 27.06 -11.35
C THR A 532 -15.59 28.18 -10.72
N ILE A 533 -15.33 29.24 -11.50
CA ILE A 533 -14.65 30.45 -11.04
C ILE A 533 -15.38 31.03 -9.82
N GLY A 534 -14.64 31.35 -8.75
CA GLY A 534 -15.17 31.91 -7.51
C GLY A 534 -15.73 30.89 -6.51
N ALA A 535 -15.86 29.62 -6.89
CA ALA A 535 -16.30 28.58 -5.96
C ALA A 535 -15.18 28.14 -5.02
N LYS A 536 -15.52 27.84 -3.75
CA LYS A 536 -14.60 27.21 -2.81
C LYS A 536 -14.46 25.72 -3.15
N ARG A 537 -13.23 25.29 -3.41
CA ARG A 537 -12.85 23.90 -3.65
C ARG A 537 -12.16 23.30 -2.45
N THR A 538 -12.32 22.00 -2.27
CA THR A 538 -11.45 21.18 -1.42
C THR A 538 -10.85 20.04 -2.23
N CYS A 539 -9.60 19.71 -1.96
CA CYS A 539 -8.93 18.55 -2.55
C CYS A 539 -8.02 17.88 -1.51
N ARG A 540 -7.69 16.61 -1.69
CA ARG A 540 -6.88 15.82 -0.75
C ARG A 540 -5.57 15.38 -1.37
N ILE A 541 -4.49 15.53 -0.62
CA ILE A 541 -3.14 15.03 -0.89
C ILE A 541 -2.93 13.76 -0.07
N LEU A 542 -2.49 12.68 -0.70
CA LEU A 542 -2.16 11.40 -0.04
C LEU A 542 -0.65 11.13 -0.10
N GLY A 543 -0.17 10.19 0.73
CA GLY A 543 1.23 9.74 0.71
C GLY A 543 2.20 10.60 1.51
N LEU A 544 1.70 11.48 2.38
CA LEU A 544 2.55 12.28 3.27
C LEU A 544 3.16 11.40 4.36
N LYS A 545 4.37 11.72 4.81
CA LYS A 545 5.01 11.06 5.96
C LYS A 545 4.33 11.48 7.28
N PRO A 546 4.12 10.57 8.25
CA PRO A 546 3.67 10.90 9.60
C PRO A 546 4.62 11.86 10.33
N SER A 547 4.09 12.58 11.32
CA SER A 547 4.85 13.52 12.17
C SER A 547 5.72 14.52 11.40
N THR A 548 5.31 14.90 10.18
CA THR A 548 6.13 15.73 9.29
C THR A 548 5.42 17.03 8.98
N SER A 549 6.12 18.16 9.11
CA SER A 549 5.60 19.49 8.80
C SER A 549 5.71 19.79 7.31
N TYR A 550 4.56 20.04 6.67
CA TYR A 550 4.49 20.35 5.25
C TYR A 550 4.06 21.79 5.00
N GLN A 551 4.59 22.36 3.93
CA GLN A 551 4.08 23.56 3.27
C GLN A 551 3.49 23.18 1.91
N PHE A 552 2.43 23.87 1.51
CA PHE A 552 1.66 23.64 0.29
C PHE A 552 1.51 24.95 -0.46
N GLN A 553 1.61 24.89 -1.78
CA GLN A 553 1.39 26.03 -2.67
C GLN A 553 0.77 25.53 -3.97
N LEU A 554 0.08 26.41 -4.70
CA LEU A 554 -0.47 26.08 -6.00
C LEU A 554 -0.24 27.20 -7.01
N ALA A 555 -0.32 26.86 -8.30
CA ALA A 555 -0.31 27.80 -9.41
C ALA A 555 -1.44 27.44 -10.38
N ALA A 556 -2.18 28.46 -10.82
CA ALA A 556 -3.19 28.32 -11.86
C ALA A 556 -2.52 28.40 -13.24
N PHE A 557 -3.01 27.62 -14.20
CA PHE A 557 -2.53 27.61 -15.56
C PHE A 557 -3.65 27.37 -16.58
N ARG A 558 -3.40 27.78 -17.82
CA ARG A 558 -4.17 27.39 -19.01
C ARG A 558 -3.29 26.59 -19.96
N GLY A 559 -3.90 25.87 -20.90
CA GLY A 559 -3.19 25.00 -21.84
C GLY A 559 -2.88 23.63 -21.24
N THR A 560 -1.94 22.92 -21.84
CA THR A 560 -1.52 21.58 -21.46
C THR A 560 -0.17 21.64 -20.75
N LEU A 561 -0.09 21.06 -19.55
CA LEU A 561 1.14 21.03 -18.77
C LEU A 561 2.29 20.40 -19.58
N ASN A 562 3.47 21.04 -19.56
CA ASN A 562 4.67 20.65 -20.30
C ASN A 562 4.59 20.76 -21.84
N VAL A 563 3.51 21.34 -22.39
CA VAL A 563 3.37 21.58 -23.84
C VAL A 563 3.31 23.08 -24.12
N ASP A 564 2.26 23.73 -23.66
CA ASP A 564 1.92 25.13 -23.94
C ASP A 564 1.34 25.86 -22.71
N ALA A 565 1.61 25.33 -21.52
CA ALA A 565 1.07 25.86 -20.29
C ALA A 565 1.52 27.30 -20.02
N VAL A 566 0.56 28.21 -19.90
CA VAL A 566 0.78 29.58 -19.42
C VAL A 566 0.34 29.64 -17.96
N PHE A 567 1.25 30.03 -17.08
CA PHE A 567 1.03 30.10 -15.64
C PHE A 567 0.67 31.52 -15.17
N GLY A 568 -0.21 31.58 -14.16
CA GLY A 568 -0.38 32.76 -13.31
C GLY A 568 0.65 32.78 -12.17
N ASP A 569 0.50 33.74 -11.25
CA ASP A 569 1.37 33.80 -10.08
C ASP A 569 1.11 32.65 -9.09
N LEU A 570 2.09 32.39 -8.24
CA LEU A 570 1.98 31.41 -7.16
C LEU A 570 0.99 31.86 -6.09
N SER A 571 0.29 30.90 -5.49
CA SER A 571 -0.59 31.16 -4.35
C SER A 571 0.18 31.59 -3.09
N ASN A 572 -0.55 32.03 -2.08
CA ASN A 572 -0.04 32.03 -0.71
C ASN A 572 0.38 30.61 -0.28
N VAL A 573 1.27 30.51 0.70
CA VAL A 573 1.72 29.23 1.26
C VAL A 573 0.81 28.81 2.42
N ALA A 574 0.30 27.57 2.37
CA ALA A 574 -0.42 26.96 3.49
C ALA A 574 0.50 25.97 4.22
N SER A 575 0.51 25.98 5.55
CA SER A 575 1.44 25.16 6.36
C SER A 575 0.69 24.31 7.38
N ARG A 576 0.98 23.00 7.43
CA ARG A 576 0.50 22.11 8.50
C ARG A 576 1.29 20.81 8.59
N GLY A 577 1.44 20.26 9.80
CA GLY A 577 2.04 18.94 10.00
C GLY A 577 1.03 17.80 9.99
N THR A 578 1.47 16.62 9.54
CA THR A 578 0.71 15.36 9.65
C THR A 578 0.74 14.83 11.09
N LEU A 579 -0.23 13.96 11.41
CA LEU A 579 -0.29 13.31 12.72
C LEU A 579 0.79 12.22 12.84
N ALA A 580 1.16 11.87 14.06
CA ALA A 580 2.00 10.70 14.31
C ALA A 580 1.23 9.39 14.03
N LYS A 581 1.90 8.33 13.57
CA LYS A 581 1.28 7.02 13.37
C LYS A 581 1.50 6.12 14.61
N PRO A 582 0.48 5.40 15.12
CA PRO A 582 0.66 4.42 16.19
C PRO A 582 1.56 3.28 15.72
N ALA A 583 2.51 2.89 16.55
CA ALA A 583 3.38 1.75 16.31
C ALA A 583 3.17 0.62 17.33
N SER A 584 2.77 0.97 18.56
CA SER A 584 2.47 -0.03 19.59
C SER A 584 1.31 0.40 20.49
N VAL A 585 0.61 -0.61 21.02
CA VAL A 585 -0.41 -0.46 22.05
C VAL A 585 -0.03 -1.39 23.20
N THR A 586 0.12 -0.84 24.40
CA THR A 586 0.38 -1.62 25.62
C THR A 586 -0.85 -1.57 26.51
N VAL A 587 -1.39 -2.74 26.85
CA VAL A 587 -2.54 -2.85 27.76
C VAL A 587 -2.06 -3.10 29.18
N SER A 588 -2.59 -2.34 30.14
CA SER A 588 -2.27 -2.45 31.56
C SER A 588 -3.54 -2.57 32.42
N PRO A 589 -3.60 -3.53 33.37
CA PRO A 589 -2.56 -4.52 33.66
C PRO A 589 -2.42 -5.56 32.52
N ALA A 590 -1.25 -6.20 32.40
CA ALA A 590 -1.01 -7.23 31.37
C ALA A 590 -1.78 -8.54 31.65
N SER A 591 -2.10 -8.79 32.91
CA SER A 591 -2.99 -9.85 33.35
C SER A 591 -3.85 -9.38 34.54
N ALA A 592 -5.06 -9.88 34.65
CA ALA A 592 -5.91 -9.66 35.83
C ALA A 592 -6.71 -10.91 36.19
N SER A 593 -6.86 -11.16 37.49
CA SER A 593 -7.85 -12.09 38.02
C SER A 593 -9.05 -11.31 38.56
N VAL A 594 -10.25 -11.72 38.17
CA VAL A 594 -11.52 -11.06 38.49
C VAL A 594 -12.48 -12.10 39.06
N VAL A 595 -13.19 -11.80 40.14
CA VAL A 595 -14.21 -12.72 40.66
C VAL A 595 -15.50 -12.52 39.86
N VAL A 596 -16.26 -13.59 39.61
CA VAL A 596 -17.60 -13.50 38.98
C VAL A 596 -18.45 -12.39 39.64
N GLY A 597 -19.05 -11.53 38.82
CA GLY A 597 -19.87 -10.39 39.26
C GLY A 597 -19.10 -9.11 39.61
N THR A 598 -17.77 -9.15 39.59
CA THR A 598 -16.92 -7.97 39.87
C THR A 598 -16.29 -7.41 38.59
N THR A 599 -15.67 -6.22 38.70
CA THR A 599 -15.10 -5.51 37.55
C THR A 599 -13.61 -5.19 37.72
N ARG A 600 -12.92 -4.97 36.59
CA ARG A 600 -11.51 -4.55 36.56
C ARG A 600 -11.27 -3.59 35.39
N GLN A 601 -10.60 -2.47 35.66
CA GLN A 601 -10.23 -1.50 34.63
C GLN A 601 -8.94 -1.90 33.92
N PHE A 602 -8.96 -1.89 32.60
CA PHE A 602 -7.79 -1.92 31.73
C PHE A 602 -7.57 -0.56 31.07
N THR A 603 -6.32 -0.22 30.82
CA THR A 603 -5.91 1.02 30.15
C THR A 603 -4.98 0.67 29.00
N ALA A 604 -5.06 1.44 27.91
CA ALA A 604 -4.20 1.26 26.74
C ALA A 604 -3.27 2.47 26.62
N THR A 605 -1.96 2.23 26.59
CA THR A 605 -0.95 3.25 26.30
C THR A 605 -0.52 3.08 24.84
N ILE A 606 -0.68 4.13 24.05
CA ILE A 606 -0.39 4.12 22.61
C ILE A 606 0.93 4.87 22.40
N ARG A 607 1.85 4.30 21.63
CA ARG A 607 3.12 4.95 21.29
C ARG A 607 3.38 4.95 19.79
N ASP A 608 4.03 6.00 19.30
CA ASP A 608 4.59 6.03 17.95
C ASP A 608 5.88 5.20 17.85
N SER A 609 6.49 5.14 16.67
CA SER A 609 7.73 4.41 16.42
C SER A 609 8.95 5.01 17.11
N ALA A 610 8.89 6.27 17.56
CA ALA A 610 9.92 6.92 18.35
C ALA A 610 9.73 6.73 19.87
N GLY A 611 8.66 6.04 20.28
CA GLY A 611 8.34 5.76 21.68
C GLY A 611 7.54 6.86 22.39
N ASN A 612 7.13 7.92 21.71
CA ASN A 612 6.34 9.01 22.29
C ASN A 612 4.88 8.57 22.49
N THR A 613 4.27 8.97 23.60
CA THR A 613 2.87 8.66 23.89
C THR A 613 1.92 9.47 22.99
N LEU A 614 0.95 8.80 22.39
CA LEU A 614 -0.10 9.41 21.57
C LEU A 614 -1.40 9.53 22.38
N SER A 615 -1.87 10.76 22.61
CA SER A 615 -3.09 11.06 23.37
C SER A 615 -4.26 11.49 22.50
N GLY A 616 -5.49 11.44 23.04
CA GLY A 616 -6.69 11.99 22.40
C GLY A 616 -7.25 11.13 21.25
N ARG A 617 -6.87 9.86 21.17
CA ARG A 617 -7.34 8.92 20.15
C ARG A 617 -8.28 7.88 20.73
N ALA A 618 -9.29 7.48 19.97
CA ALA A 618 -10.28 6.49 20.39
C ALA A 618 -9.70 5.06 20.26
N VAL A 619 -9.78 4.29 21.33
CA VAL A 619 -9.34 2.88 21.38
C VAL A 619 -10.57 1.99 21.33
N THR A 620 -10.54 0.97 20.47
CA THR A 620 -11.58 -0.05 20.41
C THR A 620 -11.19 -1.23 21.30
N TRP A 621 -12.05 -1.59 22.24
CA TRP A 621 -11.84 -2.72 23.15
C TRP A 621 -12.68 -3.92 22.72
N ALA A 622 -12.13 -5.13 22.88
CA ALA A 622 -12.82 -6.39 22.63
C ALA A 622 -12.36 -7.48 23.61
N SER A 623 -13.25 -8.43 23.90
CA SER A 623 -12.94 -9.66 24.63
C SER A 623 -13.01 -10.84 23.66
N SER A 624 -12.11 -11.82 23.82
CA SER A 624 -12.14 -13.06 23.04
C SER A 624 -13.39 -13.90 23.32
N ASP A 625 -13.97 -13.77 24.52
CA ASP A 625 -15.22 -14.42 24.91
C ASP A 625 -16.01 -13.52 25.87
N ALA A 626 -17.00 -12.83 25.33
CA ALA A 626 -17.86 -11.93 26.09
C ALA A 626 -18.83 -12.65 27.04
N SER A 627 -19.02 -13.98 26.91
CA SER A 627 -19.84 -14.79 27.82
C SER A 627 -19.10 -15.17 29.11
N LEU A 628 -17.76 -15.19 29.07
CA LEU A 628 -16.89 -15.36 30.24
C LEU A 628 -16.55 -14.01 30.87
N ALA A 629 -16.12 -13.04 30.06
CA ALA A 629 -15.76 -11.70 30.52
C ALA A 629 -16.09 -10.64 29.46
N SER A 630 -16.97 -9.69 29.78
CA SER A 630 -17.35 -8.59 28.88
C SER A 630 -16.53 -7.34 29.16
N ILE A 631 -16.18 -6.57 28.13
CA ILE A 631 -15.42 -5.31 28.27
C ILE A 631 -16.16 -4.14 27.62
N SER A 632 -16.19 -3.00 28.30
CA SER A 632 -16.80 -1.76 27.81
C SER A 632 -15.89 -1.01 26.82
N ALA A 633 -16.45 -0.01 26.13
CA ALA A 633 -15.68 0.91 25.28
C ALA A 633 -14.64 1.76 26.05
N SER A 634 -14.79 1.88 27.38
CA SER A 634 -13.82 2.56 28.25
C SER A 634 -12.75 1.61 28.83
N GLY A 635 -12.74 0.32 28.44
CA GLY A 635 -11.79 -0.68 28.94
C GLY A 635 -12.16 -1.29 30.30
N LEU A 636 -13.42 -1.17 30.74
CA LEU A 636 -13.87 -1.77 32.00
C LEU A 636 -14.34 -3.20 31.76
N LEU A 637 -13.61 -4.19 32.27
CA LEU A 637 -13.93 -5.61 32.21
C LEU A 637 -14.90 -6.01 33.33
N THR A 638 -15.90 -6.85 33.04
CA THR A 638 -16.81 -7.47 34.01
C THR A 638 -16.70 -8.99 33.91
N GLY A 639 -16.45 -9.68 35.03
CA GLY A 639 -16.42 -11.14 35.08
C GLY A 639 -17.84 -11.73 35.13
N ILE A 640 -18.17 -12.61 34.19
CA ILE A 640 -19.51 -13.22 34.07
C ILE A 640 -19.49 -14.68 34.51
N THR A 641 -18.60 -15.48 33.91
CA THR A 641 -18.51 -16.93 34.18
C THR A 641 -17.06 -17.33 34.38
N ASN A 642 -16.81 -18.28 35.29
CA ASN A 642 -15.46 -18.83 35.53
C ASN A 642 -14.80 -19.30 34.22
N GLY A 643 -13.57 -18.87 33.98
CA GLY A 643 -12.84 -19.16 32.74
C GLY A 643 -11.77 -18.12 32.43
N SER A 644 -11.13 -18.24 31.27
CA SER A 644 -10.09 -17.32 30.80
C SER A 644 -10.49 -16.65 29.49
N ALA A 645 -10.29 -15.34 29.38
CA ALA A 645 -10.48 -14.57 28.17
C ALA A 645 -9.27 -13.67 27.89
N THR A 646 -9.09 -13.28 26.63
CA THR A 646 -8.09 -12.28 26.22
C THR A 646 -8.80 -10.96 25.93
N VAL A 647 -8.28 -9.89 26.51
CA VAL A 647 -8.74 -8.52 26.27
C VAL A 647 -7.83 -7.86 25.24
N ASN A 648 -8.42 -7.34 24.18
CA ASN A 648 -7.72 -6.67 23.08
C ASN A 648 -8.08 -5.19 23.04
N ALA A 649 -7.07 -4.34 22.88
CA ALA A 649 -7.20 -2.91 22.60
C ALA A 649 -6.63 -2.62 21.21
N THR A 650 -7.45 -2.09 20.31
CA THR A 650 -7.08 -1.81 18.92
C THR A 650 -7.22 -0.34 18.60
N ILE A 651 -6.22 0.25 17.93
CA ILE A 651 -6.28 1.60 17.38
C ILE A 651 -5.59 1.69 16.03
N GLU A 652 -6.29 2.24 15.03
CA GLU A 652 -5.73 2.48 13.68
C GLU A 652 -5.01 1.24 13.08
N GLY A 653 -5.50 0.04 13.39
CA GLY A 653 -4.94 -1.25 12.94
C GLY A 653 -3.86 -1.86 13.83
N VAL A 654 -3.38 -1.16 14.87
CA VAL A 654 -2.40 -1.67 15.84
C VAL A 654 -3.13 -2.22 17.07
N GLN A 655 -2.73 -3.40 17.53
CA GLN A 655 -3.35 -4.10 18.66
C GLN A 655 -2.38 -4.33 19.82
N GLY A 656 -2.89 -4.20 21.04
CA GLY A 656 -2.27 -4.72 22.27
C GLY A 656 -3.24 -5.64 22.99
N SER A 657 -2.73 -6.60 23.76
CA SER A 657 -3.55 -7.59 24.46
C SER A 657 -3.16 -7.74 25.93
N ALA A 658 -4.11 -8.21 26.74
CA ALA A 658 -3.92 -8.60 28.12
C ALA A 658 -4.77 -9.85 28.44
N SER A 659 -4.35 -10.66 29.40
CA SER A 659 -5.11 -11.83 29.84
C SER A 659 -6.05 -11.50 31.01
N ALA A 660 -7.21 -12.13 31.01
CA ALA A 660 -8.17 -12.03 32.10
C ALA A 660 -8.62 -13.43 32.53
N THR A 661 -8.53 -13.71 33.84
CA THR A 661 -9.03 -14.96 34.43
C THR A 661 -10.17 -14.63 35.36
N VAL A 662 -11.36 -15.10 35.02
CA VAL A 662 -12.54 -15.02 35.88
C VAL A 662 -12.53 -16.21 36.82
N THR A 663 -12.60 -15.97 38.12
CA THR A 663 -12.59 -16.99 39.17
C THR A 663 -13.93 -17.03 39.89
N PRO A 664 -14.36 -18.20 40.39
CA PRO A 664 -15.56 -18.28 41.21
C PRO A 664 -15.34 -17.56 42.56
N PRO A 665 -16.41 -17.13 43.24
CA PRO A 665 -16.31 -16.66 44.62
C PRO A 665 -15.70 -17.73 45.51
N VAL A 666 -14.87 -17.32 46.48
CA VAL A 666 -14.36 -18.24 47.50
C VAL A 666 -15.52 -18.64 48.42
N VAL A 667 -15.74 -19.95 48.57
CA VAL A 667 -16.75 -20.52 49.45
C VAL A 667 -16.03 -21.23 50.60
N THR A 668 -16.27 -20.80 51.84
CA THR A 668 -15.73 -21.41 53.07
C THR A 668 -16.76 -22.31 53.75
N ASP A 669 -16.42 -22.97 54.85
CA ASP A 669 -17.42 -23.66 55.67
C ASP A 669 -18.33 -22.66 56.41
N PRO A 670 -19.58 -23.04 56.77
CA PRO A 670 -20.43 -22.24 57.63
C PRO A 670 -19.77 -21.85 58.96
N GLY A 671 -20.07 -20.65 59.46
CA GLY A 671 -19.38 -20.06 60.60
C GLY A 671 -19.56 -20.81 61.93
N ALA A 672 -18.62 -20.62 62.86
CA ALA A 672 -18.67 -21.26 64.19
C ALA A 672 -19.63 -20.53 65.16
N LEU A 673 -20.32 -21.29 66.01
CA LEU A 673 -21.32 -20.78 66.96
C LEU A 673 -20.88 -21.02 68.42
N ASN A 674 -20.33 -20.00 69.07
CA ASN A 674 -19.82 -20.12 70.44
C ASN A 674 -20.71 -19.45 71.50
N ASP A 675 -21.88 -18.95 71.11
CA ASP A 675 -22.76 -18.14 71.95
C ASP A 675 -24.16 -18.73 72.14
N LEU A 676 -24.33 -20.04 71.88
CA LEU A 676 -25.57 -20.72 72.20
C LEU A 676 -25.85 -20.54 73.70
N ALA A 677 -27.06 -20.08 74.02
CA ALA A 677 -27.48 -19.76 75.38
C ALA A 677 -28.95 -20.10 75.61
N VAL A 678 -29.29 -20.38 76.87
CA VAL A 678 -30.68 -20.54 77.32
C VAL A 678 -31.18 -19.20 77.85
N SER A 679 -32.21 -18.62 77.22
CA SER A 679 -32.75 -17.30 77.58
C SER A 679 -34.00 -17.39 78.47
N ALA A 680 -34.81 -18.44 78.33
CA ALA A 680 -35.98 -18.69 79.16
C ALA A 680 -36.29 -20.19 79.30
N VAL A 681 -36.86 -20.56 80.44
CA VAL A 681 -37.28 -21.94 80.74
C VAL A 681 -38.66 -21.90 81.40
N THR A 682 -39.64 -22.63 80.83
CA THR A 682 -40.98 -22.82 81.41
C THR A 682 -41.14 -24.24 81.96
N ASP A 683 -42.35 -24.70 82.27
CA ASP A 683 -42.57 -26.10 82.70
C ASP A 683 -42.45 -27.10 81.54
N THR A 684 -42.60 -26.65 80.28
CA THR A 684 -42.69 -27.50 79.08
C THR A 684 -41.87 -27.00 77.87
N ALA A 685 -41.14 -25.88 78.01
CA ALA A 685 -40.39 -25.27 76.92
C ALA A 685 -39.06 -24.66 77.39
N VAL A 686 -38.10 -24.62 76.48
CA VAL A 686 -36.82 -23.90 76.62
C VAL A 686 -36.67 -22.97 75.43
N THR A 687 -36.38 -21.70 75.68
CA THR A 687 -36.03 -20.72 74.65
C THR A 687 -34.52 -20.63 74.57
N LEU A 688 -33.98 -20.87 73.38
CA LEU A 688 -32.58 -20.77 73.03
C LEU A 688 -32.32 -19.47 72.29
N THR A 689 -31.15 -18.90 72.49
CA THR A 689 -30.65 -17.74 71.75
C THR A 689 -29.23 -18.00 71.27
N PHE A 690 -28.93 -17.57 70.05
CA PHE A 690 -27.61 -17.63 69.43
C PHE A 690 -27.49 -16.51 68.37
N THR A 691 -26.28 -16.20 67.92
CA THR A 691 -26.08 -15.27 66.80
C THR A 691 -26.03 -16.04 65.50
N GLU A 692 -26.87 -15.68 64.53
CA GLU A 692 -26.84 -16.33 63.22
C GLU A 692 -25.48 -16.11 62.54
N VAL A 693 -24.98 -17.12 61.81
CA VAL A 693 -23.68 -17.08 61.13
C VAL A 693 -23.86 -17.18 59.62
N SER A 694 -22.82 -16.82 58.88
CA SER A 694 -22.76 -17.03 57.43
C SER A 694 -22.73 -18.53 57.11
N ASP A 695 -23.35 -18.89 55.99
CA ASP A 695 -23.34 -20.23 55.40
C ASP A 695 -22.00 -20.59 54.72
N GLY A 696 -20.99 -19.73 54.88
CA GLY A 696 -19.70 -19.83 54.22
C GLY A 696 -19.71 -19.38 52.76
N ALA A 697 -20.88 -18.95 52.27
CA ALA A 697 -21.06 -18.19 51.04
C ALA A 697 -21.64 -16.80 51.40
N ALA A 698 -22.33 -16.16 50.46
CA ALA A 698 -22.93 -14.84 50.66
C ALA A 698 -24.27 -14.88 51.45
N GLY A 699 -24.65 -16.01 52.05
CA GLY A 699 -25.95 -16.24 52.70
C GLY A 699 -25.88 -16.44 54.22
N ALA A 700 -27.06 -16.58 54.85
CA ALA A 700 -27.20 -16.97 56.25
C ALA A 700 -27.31 -18.50 56.36
N ALA A 701 -26.62 -19.11 57.33
CA ALA A 701 -26.64 -20.55 57.52
C ALA A 701 -28.01 -21.04 58.05
N GLU A 702 -28.36 -22.28 57.71
CA GLU A 702 -29.43 -23.03 58.38
C GLU A 702 -28.87 -23.76 59.61
N TYR A 703 -29.74 -24.20 60.53
CA TYR A 703 -29.31 -24.83 61.79
C TYR A 703 -30.03 -26.16 62.06
N ASP A 704 -29.26 -27.23 62.32
CA ASP A 704 -29.76 -28.44 62.97
C ASP A 704 -29.55 -28.28 64.47
N ILE A 705 -30.62 -28.44 65.25
CA ILE A 705 -30.59 -28.30 66.70
C ILE A 705 -30.94 -29.66 67.28
N ARG A 706 -30.06 -30.18 68.13
CA ARG A 706 -30.24 -31.48 68.77
C ARG A 706 -30.29 -31.36 70.29
N GLN A 707 -30.93 -32.34 70.90
CA GLN A 707 -31.12 -32.39 72.35
C GLN A 707 -30.77 -33.77 72.93
N SER A 708 -30.25 -33.76 74.16
CA SER A 708 -30.11 -34.95 75.00
C SER A 708 -30.97 -34.82 76.26
N VAL A 709 -31.44 -35.94 76.81
CA VAL A 709 -32.35 -35.99 77.97
C VAL A 709 -31.64 -36.62 79.17
N GLY A 710 -31.93 -36.12 80.38
CA GLY A 710 -31.55 -36.79 81.62
C GLY A 710 -30.16 -36.42 82.16
N GLY A 711 -29.51 -35.40 81.58
CA GLY A 711 -28.19 -34.94 82.03
C GLY A 711 -27.02 -35.80 81.56
N ALA A 712 -27.25 -36.77 80.66
CA ALA A 712 -26.17 -37.42 79.92
C ALA A 712 -25.46 -36.39 79.03
N PRO A 713 -24.11 -36.41 78.96
CA PRO A 713 -23.36 -35.58 78.01
C PRO A 713 -23.91 -35.76 76.60
N LEU A 714 -24.18 -34.66 75.92
CA LEU A 714 -24.65 -34.67 74.55
C LEU A 714 -23.52 -35.15 73.64
N ALA A 715 -23.78 -36.24 72.92
CA ALA A 715 -22.94 -36.74 71.84
C ALA A 715 -23.69 -36.59 70.52
N TRP A 716 -23.23 -35.68 69.64
CA TRP A 716 -23.96 -35.21 68.47
C TRP A 716 -24.56 -36.34 67.60
N GLY A 717 -23.79 -37.40 67.33
CA GLY A 717 -24.20 -38.54 66.50
C GLY A 717 -25.37 -39.37 67.05
N HIS A 718 -25.66 -39.27 68.35
CA HIS A 718 -26.77 -39.98 69.01
C HIS A 718 -27.83 -39.04 69.58
N ALA A 719 -27.64 -37.72 69.49
CA ALA A 719 -28.58 -36.73 69.97
C ALA A 719 -29.80 -36.66 69.05
N LEU A 720 -30.98 -36.44 69.64
CA LEU A 720 -32.23 -36.37 68.89
C LEU A 720 -32.41 -34.96 68.32
N SER A 721 -32.73 -34.83 67.03
CA SER A 721 -33.14 -33.54 66.46
C SER A 721 -34.38 -33.01 67.17
N VAL A 722 -34.40 -31.69 67.37
CA VAL A 722 -35.57 -31.00 67.90
C VAL A 722 -36.68 -31.03 66.84
N THR A 723 -37.83 -31.59 67.20
CA THR A 723 -38.96 -31.79 66.27
C THR A 723 -40.18 -30.92 66.58
N ARG A 724 -40.16 -30.11 67.66
CA ARG A 724 -41.32 -29.34 68.11
C ARG A 724 -40.94 -27.94 68.60
N GLY A 725 -41.69 -26.95 68.14
CA GLY A 725 -41.49 -25.54 68.46
C GLY A 725 -40.75 -24.78 67.35
N THR A 726 -40.39 -23.53 67.60
CA THR A 726 -39.70 -22.70 66.59
C THR A 726 -38.22 -23.04 66.44
N CYS A 727 -37.66 -23.90 67.30
CA CYS A 727 -36.34 -24.52 67.12
C CYS A 727 -36.41 -25.86 66.37
N GLN A 728 -37.52 -26.21 65.72
CA GLN A 728 -37.60 -27.45 64.94
C GLN A 728 -36.57 -27.44 63.82
N ALA A 729 -35.74 -28.48 63.75
CA ALA A 729 -34.73 -28.62 62.72
C ALA A 729 -35.36 -29.03 61.36
N PRO A 730 -34.90 -28.46 60.23
CA PRO A 730 -33.90 -27.39 60.13
C PRO A 730 -34.49 -26.01 60.46
N VAL A 731 -33.76 -25.20 61.23
CA VAL A 731 -34.12 -23.80 61.47
C VAL A 731 -33.54 -22.95 60.35
N GLN A 732 -34.41 -22.29 59.60
CA GLN A 732 -34.03 -21.40 58.50
C GLN A 732 -33.32 -20.14 59.02
N GLY A 733 -32.13 -19.88 58.45
CA GLY A 733 -31.39 -18.65 58.64
C GLY A 733 -32.10 -17.46 58.00
N THR A 734 -31.86 -16.27 58.55
CA THR A 734 -32.45 -15.02 58.05
C THR A 734 -31.39 -14.00 57.71
N ASN A 735 -30.47 -13.71 58.63
CA ASN A 735 -29.40 -12.72 58.44
C ASN A 735 -28.21 -13.04 59.35
N ALA A 736 -27.04 -13.30 58.76
CA ALA A 736 -25.80 -13.48 59.51
C ALA A 736 -25.50 -12.25 60.39
N GLY A 737 -25.11 -12.49 61.65
CA GLY A 737 -24.85 -11.47 62.68
C GLY A 737 -26.08 -11.08 63.52
N ALA A 738 -27.29 -11.47 63.14
CA ALA A 738 -28.50 -11.20 63.92
C ALA A 738 -28.63 -12.14 65.12
N LYS A 739 -29.13 -11.64 66.25
CA LYS A 739 -29.51 -12.50 67.38
C LYS A 739 -30.81 -13.23 67.06
N ARG A 740 -30.75 -14.57 67.02
CA ARG A 740 -31.90 -15.44 66.87
C ARG A 740 -32.39 -15.89 68.24
N SER A 741 -33.71 -15.96 68.38
CA SER A 741 -34.37 -16.63 69.49
C SER A 741 -35.33 -17.68 68.93
N CYS A 742 -35.23 -18.90 69.41
CA CYS A 742 -36.17 -19.97 69.07
C CYS A 742 -36.59 -20.72 70.33
N THR A 743 -37.74 -21.40 70.30
CA THR A 743 -38.26 -22.16 71.46
C THR A 743 -38.44 -23.63 71.12
N VAL A 744 -37.84 -24.49 71.94
CA VAL A 744 -38.05 -25.94 71.97
C VAL A 744 -39.29 -26.22 72.82
N LEU A 745 -40.24 -27.00 72.29
CA LEU A 745 -41.49 -27.37 72.97
C LEU A 745 -41.56 -28.87 73.27
N GLY A 746 -42.41 -29.23 74.24
CA GLY A 746 -42.71 -30.63 74.55
C GLY A 746 -41.73 -31.28 75.54
N LEU A 747 -41.04 -30.47 76.34
CA LEU A 747 -40.07 -30.93 77.34
C LEU A 747 -40.77 -31.36 78.64
N ALA A 748 -40.22 -32.38 79.32
CA ALA A 748 -40.78 -32.90 80.56
C ALA A 748 -40.35 -32.07 81.78
N SER A 749 -41.32 -31.71 82.63
CA SER A 749 -41.05 -30.93 83.85
C SER A 749 -40.15 -31.69 84.83
N GLY A 750 -39.14 -31.02 85.37
CA GLY A 750 -38.18 -31.58 86.31
C GLY A 750 -37.03 -32.36 85.68
N THR A 751 -37.00 -32.48 84.35
CA THR A 751 -35.92 -33.13 83.58
C THR A 751 -34.86 -32.12 83.16
N SER A 752 -33.60 -32.55 83.10
CA SER A 752 -32.49 -31.77 82.54
C SER A 752 -32.32 -32.12 81.07
N TYR A 753 -32.13 -31.10 80.23
CA TYR A 753 -31.84 -31.23 78.81
C TYR A 753 -30.53 -30.53 78.48
N GLN A 754 -29.75 -31.10 77.56
CA GLN A 754 -28.66 -30.39 76.91
C GLN A 754 -29.04 -30.12 75.46
N PHE A 755 -28.54 -29.00 74.92
CA PHE A 755 -28.73 -28.60 73.54
C PHE A 755 -27.38 -28.24 72.93
N GLU A 756 -27.21 -28.66 71.70
CA GLU A 756 -26.11 -28.30 70.81
C GLU A 756 -26.74 -28.03 69.45
N LEU A 757 -26.09 -27.21 68.63
CA LEU A 757 -26.50 -27.00 67.26
C LEU A 757 -25.29 -26.98 66.33
N VAL A 758 -25.57 -27.13 65.05
CA VAL A 758 -24.60 -26.97 63.98
C VAL A 758 -25.21 -26.11 62.87
N SER A 759 -24.44 -25.16 62.37
CA SER A 759 -24.78 -24.43 61.16
C SER A 759 -24.45 -25.25 59.92
N PHE A 760 -25.28 -25.16 58.89
CA PHE A 760 -25.04 -25.82 57.63
C PHE A 760 -25.56 -25.00 56.44
N ARG A 761 -25.09 -25.36 55.25
CA ARG A 761 -25.66 -24.95 53.95
C ARG A 761 -26.11 -26.17 53.16
N GLY A 762 -27.05 -26.02 52.25
CA GLY A 762 -27.63 -27.12 51.48
C GLY A 762 -28.87 -27.71 52.17
N THR A 763 -29.26 -28.93 51.80
CA THR A 763 -30.44 -29.60 52.35
C THR A 763 -30.02 -30.65 53.40
N LEU A 764 -30.57 -30.55 54.61
CA LEU A 764 -30.27 -31.47 55.71
C LEU A 764 -30.56 -32.93 55.29
N ASN A 765 -29.57 -33.81 55.49
CA ASN A 765 -29.57 -35.23 55.08
C ASN A 765 -29.48 -35.52 53.57
N VAL A 766 -29.18 -34.52 52.74
CA VAL A 766 -28.98 -34.70 51.30
C VAL A 766 -27.54 -34.33 50.92
N ASP A 767 -27.21 -33.04 51.00
CA ASP A 767 -25.94 -32.46 50.53
C ASP A 767 -25.37 -31.40 51.51
N ALA A 768 -25.80 -31.48 52.77
CA ALA A 768 -25.45 -30.49 53.78
C ALA A 768 -23.93 -30.43 54.04
N VAL A 769 -23.36 -29.23 53.91
CA VAL A 769 -22.00 -28.92 54.38
C VAL A 769 -22.11 -28.26 55.75
N PHE A 770 -21.48 -28.86 56.76
CA PHE A 770 -21.58 -28.44 58.15
C PHE A 770 -20.39 -27.58 58.58
N GLY A 771 -20.68 -26.55 59.37
CA GLY A 771 -19.68 -25.84 60.15
C GLY A 771 -19.30 -26.60 61.43
N PRO A 772 -18.52 -25.98 62.32
CA PRO A 772 -18.19 -26.54 63.63
C PRO A 772 -19.43 -26.68 64.52
N LEU A 773 -19.43 -27.68 65.40
CA LEU A 773 -20.43 -27.79 66.46
C LEU A 773 -20.38 -26.59 67.40
N SER A 774 -21.55 -26.18 67.92
CA SER A 774 -21.64 -25.09 68.88
C SER A 774 -21.12 -25.47 70.26
N ASN A 775 -21.04 -24.50 71.17
CA ASN A 775 -20.97 -24.83 72.59
C ASN A 775 -22.26 -25.55 73.06
N VAL A 776 -22.15 -26.44 74.03
CA VAL A 776 -23.30 -27.15 74.63
C VAL A 776 -23.92 -26.33 75.75
N VAL A 777 -25.24 -26.21 75.79
CA VAL A 777 -25.98 -25.54 76.87
C VAL A 777 -26.89 -26.50 77.61
N SER A 778 -27.05 -26.31 78.92
CA SER A 778 -27.91 -27.13 79.76
C SER A 778 -29.06 -26.32 80.35
N ALA A 779 -30.28 -26.86 80.28
CA ALA A 779 -31.45 -26.29 80.95
C ALA A 779 -32.05 -27.33 81.92
N ARG A 780 -32.26 -26.92 83.18
CA ARG A 780 -32.97 -27.74 84.17
C ARG A 780 -34.33 -27.15 84.49
N HIS A 781 -35.39 -27.87 84.15
CA HIS A 781 -36.75 -27.44 84.47
C HIS A 781 -36.96 -27.38 85.99
N ARG A 782 -37.29 -26.19 86.50
CA ARG A 782 -37.59 -26.01 87.93
C ARG A 782 -38.92 -26.70 88.24
N ARG A 783 -38.89 -27.71 89.12
CA ARG A 783 -40.13 -28.26 89.71
C ARG A 783 -40.97 -27.10 90.26
N HIS A 784 -42.16 -26.94 89.68
CA HIS A 784 -43.13 -25.92 90.04
C HIS A 784 -43.26 -25.83 91.58
N ARG A 785 -42.90 -24.68 92.17
CA ARG A 785 -43.04 -24.38 93.62
C ARG A 785 -44.54 -24.28 94.04
N ARG A 786 -45.43 -25.13 93.53
CA ARG A 786 -46.81 -25.27 94.06
C ARG A 786 -46.80 -25.63 95.56
N HIS A 787 -45.74 -26.28 96.05
CA HIS A 787 -45.61 -26.61 97.47
C HIS A 787 -45.51 -25.40 98.43
N ARG A 788 -44.98 -24.23 98.02
CA ARG A 788 -44.93 -23.05 98.90
C ARG A 788 -46.28 -22.35 99.02
N ARG A 789 -47.08 -22.27 97.95
CA ARG A 789 -48.46 -21.71 97.99
C ARG A 789 -49.41 -22.64 98.76
N LEU A 790 -49.34 -23.95 98.55
CA LEU A 790 -50.12 -24.95 99.31
C LEU A 790 -49.71 -25.03 100.79
N ARG A 791 -48.42 -24.89 101.14
CA ARG A 791 -47.98 -24.78 102.56
C ARG A 791 -48.47 -23.47 103.21
N ARG A 792 -48.50 -22.33 102.49
CA ARG A 792 -49.08 -21.07 103.01
C ARG A 792 -50.60 -21.19 103.21
N LEU A 793 -51.33 -21.81 102.29
CA LEU A 793 -52.77 -22.09 102.41
C LEU A 793 -53.08 -23.09 103.55
N ARG A 794 -52.31 -24.17 103.69
CA ARG A 794 -52.41 -25.12 104.82
C ARG A 794 -52.06 -24.47 106.17
N ARG A 795 -51.06 -23.58 106.23
CA ARG A 795 -50.75 -22.78 107.43
C ARG A 795 -51.87 -21.79 107.78
N ARG A 796 -52.49 -21.12 106.79
CA ARG A 796 -53.67 -20.25 107.00
C ARG A 796 -54.88 -21.06 107.50
N ARG A 797 -55.17 -22.24 106.93
CA ARG A 797 -56.23 -23.14 107.42
C ARG A 797 -55.96 -23.67 108.84
N ARG A 798 -54.72 -24.06 109.18
CA ARG A 798 -54.35 -24.47 110.55
C ARG A 798 -54.45 -23.32 111.56
N ARG A 799 -54.11 -22.08 111.19
CA ARG A 799 -54.33 -20.89 112.04
C ARG A 799 -55.82 -20.62 112.27
N ARG A 800 -56.68 -20.71 111.24
CA ARG A 800 -58.15 -20.59 111.40
C ARG A 800 -58.72 -21.68 112.32
N ARG A 801 -58.27 -22.94 112.19
CA ARG A 801 -58.72 -24.04 113.06
C ARG A 801 -58.28 -23.88 114.52
N ARG A 802 -57.07 -23.36 114.78
CA ARG A 802 -56.60 -23.02 116.15
C ARG A 802 -57.34 -21.83 116.77
N LEU A 803 -57.80 -20.85 115.98
CA LEU A 803 -58.64 -19.76 116.49
C LEU A 803 -60.06 -20.23 116.86
N LEU A 804 -60.65 -21.14 116.07
CA LEU A 804 -61.97 -21.73 116.37
C LEU A 804 -61.94 -22.63 117.61
N LEU A 805 -60.88 -23.42 117.82
CA LEU A 805 -60.71 -24.26 119.02
C LEU A 805 -60.40 -23.44 120.29
N ARG A 806 -59.81 -22.24 120.18
CA ARG A 806 -59.66 -21.32 121.33
C ARG A 806 -60.96 -20.61 121.71
N ARG A 807 -61.94 -20.46 120.81
CA ARG A 807 -63.27 -19.90 121.13
C ARG A 807 -64.19 -20.88 121.85
N HIS A 808 -64.00 -22.20 121.70
CA HIS A 808 -64.82 -23.18 122.43
C HIS A 808 -64.35 -23.49 123.86
N ARG A 809 -63.11 -23.15 124.24
CA ARG A 809 -62.62 -23.27 125.63
C ARG A 809 -62.96 -22.08 126.54
N HIS A 810 -63.68 -21.07 126.03
CA HIS A 810 -64.10 -19.88 126.79
C HIS A 810 -65.64 -19.73 126.95
N ARG A 811 -66.41 -20.78 126.68
CA ARG A 811 -67.85 -20.88 127.03
C ARG A 811 -68.14 -22.13 127.86
N GLY A 812 -67.38 -22.25 128.95
CA GLY A 812 -67.52 -23.24 130.02
C GLY A 812 -67.19 -22.56 131.34
N ARG A 813 -67.85 -21.44 131.58
CA ARG A 813 -68.13 -20.77 132.85
C ARG A 813 -69.42 -19.99 132.64
#